data_AF-A0AAV1CK09-F1
#
_entry.id   AF-A0AAV1CK09-F1
#
_cell.length_a   1.000
_cell.length_b   1.000
_cell.length_c   1.000
_cell.angle_alpha   90.00
_cell.angle_beta   90.00
_cell.angle_gamma   90.00
#
_symmetry.space_group_name_H-M   'P 1'
#
loop_
_entity.id
_entity.type
_entity.pdbx_description
1 polymer ?
#
loop_
_entity_poly.entity_id
_entity_poly.type
_entity_poly.pdbx_seq_one_letter_code
_entity_poly.pdbx_strand_id
1 'polypeptide(L)'
;METKIDIISRELIKPSSPTPDESKEHKLSLLDQNTPQLYMRLLFFYQNQSPNYSSNIAVDPRKTVILHLKQSLSECLTRFYPLAGKLIEDHNYIDCDDSGALFVEAKVDAPLSEAVQNAPYEHFGQYLPFEDQSADGGEGKTLLAIQVSWFKCGGNVIGISMSHTLGDLTSLITFMNSWTAINRGEGAKLLVVPNFDAGRNLFPPRNSPYRFPISEVKGKIVCKRFLFSKEKLLDLKETAKSFSSSIAVKDPTRIEVVTAFLLKQFINVERAKNKNNIHNSCSRFRVWHAVNLRSRFSSLAALSSKANEFPFGNLSTVATDTFTIPDDNDDESGQPDYGDLVSFTRNAIRKLNEDYFLNFVVPYLDRLVRSRTTGTEEEAEAEEQDSVARIKRIHFTSWCGFPWYEMDFGWGKPVSVGPAGDRHSLSTRVILKNSESSRDAGIEAWVYMWEDEVALLPGELLSLAATDYFRVLSFPPIPFRELIKPSSKTPDESKEHKLSLLDQHTPQLHIRLLFFYQNQSPGCSSNVPSKTVTLRLKRSLSECLTRFYLLAGKLIEDHNYINCDDSGALFVEAKVDASLSEAVQNAPYEHFGQYFPFEDQSADDGEGRTLLAIQVSLFKCGGIVIGISMSHVLGDLMFLVTFMNSWAAINRRENIESLLVPNFDIGRNVFPPRNSPYRFPVSEVKGKIVCKRFLFSKEKLTELKKLANSSSSSSPIVKDPSRLEVVTAFLLKQFISVERAKKRNNPTSSCSRFSVWHAVNLRSRFSSLALLSSKANEFPFRNLSAMATDRFTIRDNNDDESCYEAELQKQRRKKLSKN
;
A
#
# COMPACT_ATOMS: atom_id res chain seq x y z
N MET A 1 11.39 23.75 -11.06
CA MET A 1 12.84 23.51 -11.09
C MET A 1 13.02 22.13 -11.69
N GLU A 2 13.77 22.00 -12.78
CA GLU A 2 14.16 20.69 -13.31
C GLU A 2 15.00 19.96 -12.25
N THR A 3 14.61 18.74 -11.92
CA THR A 3 15.35 17.91 -10.97
C THR A 3 16.61 17.41 -11.66
N LYS A 4 17.79 17.85 -11.22
CA LYS A 4 19.05 17.43 -11.85
C LYS A 4 19.39 15.98 -11.48
N ILE A 5 19.58 15.14 -12.50
CA ILE A 5 20.11 13.78 -12.37
C ILE A 5 21.56 13.73 -12.86
N ASP A 6 22.43 13.20 -12.01
CA ASP A 6 23.83 12.97 -12.31
C ASP A 6 24.08 11.46 -12.46
N ILE A 7 24.46 11.01 -13.66
CA ILE A 7 24.84 9.62 -13.92
C ILE A 7 26.21 9.35 -13.28
N ILE A 8 26.29 8.27 -12.51
CA ILE A 8 27.52 7.81 -11.84
C ILE A 8 28.27 6.79 -12.69
N SER A 9 27.56 5.77 -13.19
CA SER A 9 28.16 4.67 -13.93
C SER A 9 27.17 4.06 -14.93
N ARG A 10 27.73 3.43 -15.97
CA ARG A 10 27.01 2.62 -16.95
C ARG A 10 27.80 1.34 -17.17
N GLU A 11 27.16 0.19 -17.01
CA GLU A 11 27.79 -1.12 -17.10
C GLU A 11 26.89 -2.09 -17.86
N LEU A 12 27.47 -3.04 -18.58
CA LEU A 12 26.74 -4.16 -19.19
C LEU A 12 26.86 -5.37 -18.28
N ILE A 13 25.73 -5.79 -17.71
CA ILE A 13 25.67 -6.93 -16.78
C ILE A 13 25.40 -8.19 -17.59
N LYS A 14 26.38 -9.08 -17.60
CA LYS A 14 26.31 -10.37 -18.29
C LYS A 14 25.69 -11.46 -17.40
N PRO A 15 25.16 -12.54 -17.97
CA PRO A 15 24.82 -13.75 -17.23
C PRO A 15 25.98 -14.25 -16.37
N SER A 16 25.68 -14.81 -15.20
CA SER A 16 26.70 -15.38 -14.30
C SER A 16 27.31 -16.67 -14.84
N SER A 17 26.63 -17.33 -15.77
CA SER A 17 27.14 -18.48 -16.53
C SER A 17 26.86 -18.27 -18.01
N PRO A 18 27.79 -18.64 -18.92
CA PRO A 18 27.61 -18.44 -20.35
C PRO A 18 26.35 -19.14 -20.89
N THR A 19 25.69 -18.51 -21.85
CA THR A 19 24.55 -19.11 -22.56
C THR A 19 25.01 -20.33 -23.35
N PRO A 20 24.35 -21.51 -23.20
CA PRO A 20 24.69 -22.71 -23.96
C PRO A 20 24.62 -22.49 -25.47
N ASP A 21 25.49 -23.15 -26.25
CA ASP A 21 25.57 -22.95 -27.70
C ASP A 21 24.23 -23.21 -28.43
N GLU A 22 23.47 -24.21 -27.97
CA GLU A 22 22.13 -24.53 -28.49
C GLU A 22 21.06 -23.46 -28.20
N SER A 23 21.33 -22.56 -27.26
CA SER A 23 20.44 -21.48 -26.82
C SER A 23 20.88 -20.09 -27.30
N LYS A 24 21.97 -20.00 -28.09
CA LYS A 24 22.48 -18.72 -28.62
C LYS A 24 21.54 -18.04 -29.61
N GLU A 25 20.65 -18.78 -30.25
CA GLU A 25 19.68 -18.22 -31.19
C GLU A 25 18.25 -18.36 -30.66
N HIS A 26 17.65 -17.25 -30.26
CA HIS A 26 16.23 -17.21 -29.86
C HIS A 26 15.35 -16.69 -31.00
N LYS A 27 14.62 -17.60 -31.64
CA LYS A 27 13.66 -17.27 -32.72
C LYS A 27 12.39 -16.64 -32.16
N LEU A 28 12.02 -15.49 -32.70
CA LEU A 28 10.77 -14.79 -32.36
C LEU A 28 9.55 -15.57 -32.85
N SER A 29 8.44 -15.53 -32.11
CA SER A 29 7.15 -16.05 -32.57
C SER A 29 6.46 -15.10 -33.55
N LEU A 30 5.39 -15.54 -34.21
CA LEU A 30 4.54 -14.67 -35.04
C LEU A 30 4.03 -13.44 -34.24
N LEU A 31 3.75 -13.61 -32.94
CA LEU A 31 3.25 -12.51 -32.10
C LEU A 31 4.36 -11.52 -31.75
N ASP A 32 5.55 -12.01 -31.43
CA ASP A 32 6.73 -11.17 -31.19
C ASP A 32 7.09 -10.35 -32.45
N GLN A 33 7.01 -10.99 -33.62
CA GLN A 33 7.26 -10.37 -34.92
C GLN A 33 6.29 -9.22 -35.27
N ASN A 34 5.04 -9.30 -34.80
CA ASN A 34 4.00 -8.30 -35.03
C ASN A 34 3.83 -7.32 -33.86
N THR A 35 4.72 -7.38 -32.87
CA THR A 35 4.71 -6.45 -31.74
C THR A 35 5.48 -5.18 -32.08
N PRO A 36 5.01 -3.98 -31.70
CA PRO A 36 5.75 -2.74 -31.91
C PRO A 36 7.15 -2.80 -31.27
N GLN A 37 8.16 -2.32 -31.99
CA GLN A 37 9.55 -2.27 -31.51
C GLN A 37 9.76 -1.07 -30.57
N LEU A 38 9.12 -1.12 -29.41
CA LEU A 38 9.20 -0.11 -28.37
C LEU A 38 9.65 -0.74 -27.05
N TYR A 39 10.10 0.09 -26.12
CA TYR A 39 10.43 -0.37 -24.77
C TYR A 39 9.21 -0.25 -23.86
N MET A 40 8.88 -1.33 -23.15
CA MET A 40 8.04 -1.25 -21.96
C MET A 40 8.84 -0.57 -20.86
N ARG A 41 8.35 0.60 -20.43
CA ARG A 41 9.04 1.50 -19.50
C ARG A 41 8.27 1.68 -18.21
N LEU A 42 8.87 1.22 -17.11
CA LEU A 42 8.27 1.23 -15.77
C LEU A 42 9.20 1.86 -14.76
N LEU A 43 8.62 2.57 -13.77
CA LEU A 43 9.33 3.09 -12.63
C LEU A 43 8.80 2.45 -11.34
N PHE A 44 9.73 1.99 -10.50
CA PHE A 44 9.46 1.49 -9.16
C PHE A 44 10.15 2.39 -8.15
N PHE A 45 9.37 3.11 -7.35
CA PHE A 45 9.90 4.02 -6.33
C PHE A 45 9.96 3.31 -4.99
N TYR A 46 11.15 3.26 -4.39
CA TYR A 46 11.41 2.65 -3.09
C TYR A 46 11.77 3.71 -2.07
N GLN A 47 11.11 3.67 -0.93
CA GLN A 47 11.50 4.49 0.20
C GLN A 47 12.76 3.91 0.86
N ASN A 48 13.55 4.77 1.50
CA ASN A 48 14.70 4.32 2.26
C ASN A 48 14.23 3.50 3.47
N GLN A 49 14.23 2.18 3.36
CA GLN A 49 14.12 1.29 4.50
C GLN A 49 15.52 0.71 4.67
N SER A 50 16.34 1.35 5.49
CA SER A 50 17.71 0.87 5.69
C SER A 50 17.66 -0.58 6.16
N PRO A 51 18.31 -1.54 5.48
CA PRO A 51 18.45 -2.88 6.01
C PRO A 51 19.36 -2.85 7.23
N ASN A 52 18.99 -3.60 8.27
CA ASN A 52 19.84 -3.94 9.40
C ASN A 52 21.11 -4.67 8.91
N TYR A 53 22.09 -3.97 8.36
CA TYR A 53 23.45 -4.49 8.27
C TYR A 53 24.18 -4.12 9.56
N SER A 54 24.13 -5.05 10.50
CA SER A 54 25.09 -5.11 11.59
C SER A 54 26.50 -5.38 11.02
N SER A 55 27.51 -4.83 11.70
CA SER A 55 28.96 -5.09 11.58
C SER A 55 29.85 -4.13 10.75
N ASN A 56 30.61 -3.30 11.49
CA ASN A 56 32.07 -3.21 11.50
C ASN A 56 32.91 -3.12 10.21
N ILE A 57 32.37 -2.75 9.05
CA ILE A 57 33.20 -2.42 7.87
C ILE A 57 32.76 -1.08 7.27
N ALA A 58 33.72 -0.19 6.99
CA ALA A 58 33.54 1.15 6.45
C ALA A 58 33.08 1.18 4.97
N VAL A 59 32.05 0.40 4.60
CA VAL A 59 31.49 0.38 3.24
C VAL A 59 30.19 1.19 3.19
N ASP A 60 30.09 2.08 2.21
CA ASP A 60 28.87 2.84 1.91
C ASP A 60 27.70 1.87 1.62
N PRO A 61 26.60 1.88 2.41
CA PRO A 61 25.47 0.98 2.23
C PRO A 61 24.87 0.99 0.81
N ARG A 62 24.97 2.11 0.10
CA ARG A 62 24.51 2.22 -1.29
C ARG A 62 25.34 1.38 -2.24
N LYS A 63 26.65 1.35 -2.04
CA LYS A 63 27.56 0.53 -2.84
C LYS A 63 27.24 -0.95 -2.64
N THR A 64 26.97 -1.38 -1.41
CA THR A 64 26.54 -2.76 -1.12
C THR A 64 25.25 -3.11 -1.85
N VAL A 65 24.24 -2.24 -1.81
CA VAL A 65 22.97 -2.46 -2.51
C VAL A 65 23.17 -2.56 -4.03
N ILE A 66 23.94 -1.65 -4.62
CA ILE A 66 24.24 -1.67 -6.07
C ILE A 66 25.00 -2.94 -6.45
N LEU A 67 25.99 -3.36 -5.65
CA LEU A 67 26.73 -4.59 -5.86
C LEU A 67 25.79 -5.81 -5.84
N HIS A 68 24.92 -5.91 -4.84
CA HIS A 68 23.95 -7.00 -4.74
C HIS A 68 22.98 -7.00 -5.92
N LEU A 69 22.47 -5.84 -6.34
CA LEU A 69 21.59 -5.71 -7.51
C LEU A 69 22.27 -6.19 -8.80
N LYS A 70 23.53 -5.82 -9.02
CA LYS A 70 24.29 -6.26 -10.20
C LYS A 70 24.56 -7.77 -10.16
N GLN A 71 24.94 -8.30 -9.00
CA GLN A 71 25.20 -9.73 -8.83
C GLN A 71 23.93 -10.57 -9.02
N SER A 72 22.83 -10.18 -8.39
CA SER A 72 21.55 -10.87 -8.52
C SER A 72 20.96 -10.74 -9.94
N LEU A 73 21.20 -9.62 -10.62
CA LEU A 73 20.83 -9.45 -12.02
C LEU A 73 21.63 -10.40 -12.91
N SER A 74 22.95 -10.50 -12.71
CA SER A 74 23.82 -11.44 -13.43
C SER A 74 23.36 -12.88 -13.25
N GLU A 75 23.02 -13.28 -12.02
CA GLU A 75 22.47 -14.61 -11.73
C GLU A 75 21.08 -14.83 -12.37
N CYS A 76 20.22 -13.82 -12.35
CA CYS A 76 18.90 -13.89 -12.98
C CYS A 76 19.02 -14.04 -14.51
N LEU A 77 19.93 -13.30 -15.13
CA LEU A 77 20.18 -13.33 -16.57
C LEU A 77 20.66 -14.69 -17.06
N THR A 78 21.29 -15.52 -16.23
CA THR A 78 21.60 -16.92 -16.60
C THR A 78 20.35 -17.71 -16.95
N ARG A 79 19.20 -17.43 -16.29
CA ARG A 79 17.92 -18.07 -16.61
C ARG A 79 17.14 -17.32 -17.68
N PHE A 80 17.25 -16.00 -17.68
CA PHE A 80 16.61 -15.13 -18.65
C PHE A 80 17.58 -14.63 -19.71
N TYR A 81 18.39 -15.55 -20.25
CA TYR A 81 19.52 -15.26 -21.12
C TYR A 81 19.18 -14.40 -22.35
N PRO A 82 17.99 -14.49 -22.99
CA PRO A 82 17.69 -13.60 -24.12
C PRO A 82 17.67 -12.12 -23.75
N LEU A 83 17.44 -11.76 -22.49
CA LEU A 83 17.47 -10.35 -22.04
C LEU A 83 18.89 -9.75 -22.07
N ALA A 84 19.92 -10.58 -22.07
CA ALA A 84 21.32 -10.16 -22.19
C ALA A 84 21.84 -10.20 -23.64
N GLY A 85 21.00 -10.56 -24.61
CA GLY A 85 21.35 -10.62 -26.03
C GLY A 85 21.06 -9.32 -26.79
N LYS A 86 21.13 -9.42 -28.12
CA LYS A 86 20.84 -8.34 -29.07
C LYS A 86 19.79 -8.75 -30.07
N LEU A 87 18.89 -7.82 -30.40
CA LEU A 87 17.97 -8.01 -31.51
C LEU A 87 18.73 -7.86 -32.84
N ILE A 88 18.72 -8.90 -33.67
CA ILE A 88 19.27 -8.85 -35.03
C ILE A 88 18.13 -8.53 -36.00
N GLU A 89 18.06 -7.27 -36.42
CA GLU A 89 16.91 -6.75 -37.16
C GLU A 89 16.71 -7.46 -38.50
N ASP A 90 17.75 -7.83 -39.23
CA ASP A 90 17.57 -8.42 -40.56
C ASP A 90 17.10 -9.89 -40.53
N HIS A 91 17.09 -10.54 -39.36
CA HIS A 91 16.92 -11.99 -39.26
C HIS A 91 15.83 -12.46 -38.28
N ASN A 92 15.12 -11.55 -37.60
CA ASN A 92 13.96 -11.85 -36.73
C ASN A 92 14.26 -12.89 -35.63
N TYR A 93 15.47 -12.86 -35.11
CA TYR A 93 15.88 -13.60 -33.94
C TYR A 93 16.66 -12.70 -32.99
N ILE A 94 16.83 -13.18 -31.76
CA ILE A 94 17.67 -12.56 -30.74
C ILE A 94 18.94 -13.39 -30.65
N ASP A 95 20.07 -12.73 -30.91
CA ASP A 95 21.40 -13.30 -30.68
C ASP A 95 21.69 -13.22 -29.18
N CYS A 96 21.67 -14.37 -28.51
CA CYS A 96 21.95 -14.49 -27.08
C CYS A 96 23.46 -14.62 -26.87
N ASP A 97 24.18 -13.57 -27.27
CA ASP A 97 25.65 -13.46 -27.30
C ASP A 97 26.27 -13.05 -25.95
N ASP A 98 25.46 -12.95 -24.90
CA ASP A 98 25.84 -12.46 -23.58
C ASP A 98 26.48 -11.05 -23.62
N SER A 99 26.06 -10.19 -24.56
CA SER A 99 26.44 -8.77 -24.62
C SER A 99 26.14 -8.05 -23.30
N GLY A 100 25.06 -8.42 -22.63
CA GLY A 100 24.67 -7.98 -21.30
C GLY A 100 23.53 -6.95 -21.29
N ALA A 101 22.84 -6.87 -20.15
CA ALA A 101 21.83 -5.86 -19.89
C ALA A 101 22.46 -4.55 -19.43
N LEU A 102 21.99 -3.40 -19.93
CA LEU A 102 22.51 -2.10 -19.50
C LEU A 102 22.06 -1.78 -18.07
N PHE A 103 23.01 -1.49 -17.19
CA PHE A 103 22.77 -1.07 -15.82
C PHE A 103 23.38 0.32 -15.60
N VAL A 104 22.52 1.28 -15.23
CA VAL A 104 22.90 2.68 -15.01
C VAL A 104 22.72 3.02 -13.53
N GLU A 105 23.75 3.57 -12.91
CA GLU A 105 23.67 4.14 -11.55
C GLU A 105 23.60 5.65 -11.66
N ALA A 106 22.70 6.30 -10.92
CA ALA A 106 22.55 7.74 -10.93
C ALA A 106 22.22 8.32 -9.54
N LYS A 107 22.42 9.63 -9.39
CA LYS A 107 22.02 10.43 -8.23
C LYS A 107 21.01 11.48 -8.65
N VAL A 108 20.05 11.73 -7.77
CA VAL A 108 19.02 12.76 -7.95
C VAL A 108 19.19 13.79 -6.84
N ASP A 109 19.37 15.06 -7.23
CA ASP A 109 19.62 16.15 -6.29
C ASP A 109 18.36 16.65 -5.54
N ALA A 110 17.38 15.77 -5.32
CA ALA A 110 16.08 16.05 -4.69
C ALA A 110 15.65 14.94 -3.72
N PRO A 111 14.68 15.18 -2.82
CA PRO A 111 14.05 14.11 -2.05
C PRO A 111 13.06 13.30 -2.91
N LEU A 112 12.93 12.00 -2.61
CA LEU A 112 11.97 11.11 -3.27
C LEU A 112 10.53 11.64 -3.27
N SER A 113 10.12 12.33 -2.19
CA SER A 113 8.78 12.90 -2.09
C SER A 113 8.47 13.90 -3.20
N GLU A 114 9.48 14.62 -3.72
CA GLU A 114 9.28 15.54 -4.85
C GLU A 114 8.97 14.77 -6.13
N ALA A 115 9.67 13.66 -6.38
CA ALA A 115 9.44 12.80 -7.55
C ALA A 115 8.10 12.07 -7.52
N VAL A 116 7.63 11.69 -6.33
CA VAL A 116 6.41 10.89 -6.19
C VAL A 116 5.18 11.80 -5.94
N GLN A 117 5.32 12.97 -5.32
CA GLN A 117 4.18 13.84 -5.05
C GLN A 117 4.08 15.00 -6.06
N ASN A 118 5.18 15.62 -6.46
CA ASN A 118 5.12 16.93 -7.12
C ASN A 118 5.62 16.94 -8.56
N ALA A 119 6.21 15.84 -9.05
CA ALA A 119 6.80 15.81 -10.38
C ALA A 119 5.72 15.62 -11.47
N PRO A 120 5.66 16.53 -12.47
CA PRO A 120 4.92 16.27 -13.69
C PRO A 120 5.41 14.97 -14.33
N TYR A 121 4.49 14.18 -14.89
CA TYR A 121 4.82 12.95 -15.60
C TYR A 121 5.87 13.15 -16.69
N GLU A 122 5.88 14.33 -17.31
CA GLU A 122 6.86 14.71 -18.34
C GLU A 122 8.31 14.53 -17.85
N HIS A 123 8.57 14.68 -16.54
CA HIS A 123 9.88 14.52 -15.94
C HIS A 123 10.23 13.06 -15.60
N PHE A 124 9.38 12.07 -15.89
CA PHE A 124 9.70 10.68 -15.54
C PHE A 124 10.71 10.02 -16.47
N GLY A 125 10.91 10.59 -17.67
CA GLY A 125 11.92 10.12 -18.61
C GLY A 125 13.33 10.10 -18.03
N GLN A 126 13.68 11.07 -17.17
CA GLN A 126 15.01 11.15 -16.57
C GLN A 126 15.37 9.96 -15.65
N TYR A 127 14.36 9.24 -15.13
CA TYR A 127 14.56 8.06 -14.28
C TYR A 127 14.75 6.78 -15.09
N LEU A 128 14.69 6.85 -16.43
CA LEU A 128 14.94 5.75 -17.34
C LEU A 128 16.41 5.78 -17.83
N PRO A 129 16.98 4.61 -18.19
CA PRO A 129 18.38 4.50 -18.60
C PRO A 129 18.74 5.28 -19.89
N PHE A 130 17.75 5.64 -20.69
CA PHE A 130 17.89 6.44 -21.91
C PHE A 130 16.55 7.11 -22.28
N GLU A 131 16.63 8.25 -22.96
CA GLU A 131 15.45 9.06 -23.35
C GLU A 131 14.75 8.48 -24.59
N ASP A 132 15.51 8.13 -25.63
CA ASP A 132 14.96 7.71 -26.92
C ASP A 132 14.48 6.25 -26.93
N GLN A 133 13.33 5.98 -27.55
CA GLN A 133 12.83 4.62 -27.81
C GLN A 133 13.73 3.87 -28.79
N SER A 134 14.48 4.58 -29.63
CA SER A 134 15.55 4.06 -30.46
C SER A 134 16.84 4.01 -29.63
N ALA A 135 17.11 2.89 -28.97
CA ALA A 135 18.45 2.65 -28.49
C ALA A 135 19.38 2.61 -29.72
N ASP A 136 20.20 3.64 -29.92
CA ASP A 136 21.35 3.54 -30.80
C ASP A 136 22.58 4.23 -30.20
N GLY A 137 23.70 3.55 -30.40
CA GLY A 137 25.03 3.82 -29.86
C GLY A 137 26.01 2.66 -30.08
N GLY A 138 25.67 1.66 -30.92
CA GLY A 138 26.51 0.52 -31.28
C GLY A 138 25.71 -0.66 -31.84
N GLU A 139 26.36 -1.52 -32.66
CA GLU A 139 25.77 -2.69 -33.33
C GLU A 139 24.81 -3.51 -32.42
N GLY A 140 23.50 -3.43 -32.69
CA GLY A 140 22.42 -4.20 -32.06
C GLY A 140 21.68 -3.49 -30.90
N LYS A 141 20.34 -3.53 -30.90
CA LYS A 141 19.49 -2.93 -29.86
C LYS A 141 19.50 -3.74 -28.56
N THR A 142 19.87 -3.11 -27.44
CA THR A 142 19.82 -3.69 -26.09
C THR A 142 18.41 -4.12 -25.70
N LEU A 143 18.23 -5.34 -25.19
CA LEU A 143 16.89 -5.88 -24.88
C LEU A 143 16.38 -5.54 -23.47
N LEU A 144 17.29 -5.35 -22.52
CA LEU A 144 16.99 -4.94 -21.14
C LEU A 144 17.93 -3.83 -20.69
N ALA A 145 17.35 -2.76 -20.17
CA ALA A 145 18.09 -1.70 -19.51
C ALA A 145 17.43 -1.29 -18.20
N ILE A 146 18.25 -1.04 -17.20
CA ILE A 146 17.85 -0.72 -15.83
C ILE A 146 18.63 0.52 -15.39
N GLN A 147 17.93 1.46 -14.77
CA GLN A 147 18.54 2.59 -14.07
C GLN A 147 18.15 2.58 -12.60
N VAL A 148 19.12 2.71 -11.71
CA VAL A 148 18.90 2.90 -10.28
C VAL A 148 19.34 4.31 -9.92
N SER A 149 18.38 5.18 -9.60
CA SER A 149 18.65 6.58 -9.24
C SER A 149 18.39 6.81 -7.74
N TRP A 150 19.42 7.29 -7.03
CA TRP A 150 19.36 7.55 -5.59
C TRP A 150 18.99 8.99 -5.27
N PHE A 151 17.95 9.19 -4.48
CA PHE A 151 17.53 10.49 -3.97
C PHE A 151 18.35 10.90 -2.74
N LYS A 152 18.39 12.20 -2.43
CA LYS A 152 19.05 12.75 -1.22
C LYS A 152 18.57 12.10 0.08
N CYS A 153 17.30 11.71 0.15
CA CYS A 153 16.72 11.04 1.32
C CYS A 153 17.14 9.57 1.49
N GLY A 154 17.92 9.03 0.54
CA GLY A 154 18.31 7.61 0.49
C GLY A 154 17.25 6.69 -0.09
N GLY A 155 16.07 7.20 -0.47
CA GLY A 155 15.15 6.46 -1.31
C GLY A 155 15.74 6.31 -2.71
N ASN A 156 15.21 5.37 -3.48
CA ASN A 156 15.65 5.16 -4.86
C ASN A 156 14.47 4.95 -5.80
N VAL A 157 14.73 5.14 -7.08
CA VAL A 157 13.83 4.70 -8.16
C VAL A 157 14.59 3.71 -9.03
N ILE A 158 13.93 2.60 -9.35
CA ILE A 158 14.39 1.63 -10.34
C ILE A 158 13.55 1.84 -11.60
N GLY A 159 14.17 2.40 -12.63
CA GLY A 159 13.60 2.54 -13.96
C GLY A 159 13.99 1.37 -14.84
N ILE A 160 13.03 0.78 -15.53
CA ILE A 160 13.23 -0.41 -16.35
C ILE A 160 12.75 -0.11 -17.76
N SER A 161 13.56 -0.48 -18.75
CA SER A 161 13.22 -0.49 -20.18
C SER A 161 13.47 -1.89 -20.72
N MET A 162 12.41 -2.63 -21.03
CA MET A 162 12.49 -3.96 -21.65
C MET A 162 11.88 -3.92 -23.04
N SER A 163 12.59 -4.44 -24.05
CA SER A 163 12.09 -4.48 -25.42
C SER A 163 10.79 -5.28 -25.48
N HIS A 164 9.73 -4.65 -26.00
CA HIS A 164 8.43 -5.30 -26.14
C HIS A 164 8.49 -6.42 -27.19
N THR A 165 9.45 -6.41 -28.12
CA THR A 165 9.67 -7.51 -29.07
C THR A 165 10.00 -8.83 -28.37
N LEU A 166 10.69 -8.81 -27.24
CA LEU A 166 11.06 -10.04 -26.51
C LEU A 166 9.95 -10.52 -25.57
N GLY A 167 9.05 -9.65 -25.11
CA GLY A 167 7.95 -10.12 -24.28
C GLY A 167 6.96 -9.07 -23.85
N ASP A 168 5.80 -9.55 -23.41
CA ASP A 168 4.72 -8.74 -22.86
C ASP A 168 4.91 -8.41 -21.37
N LEU A 169 3.98 -7.63 -20.83
CA LEU A 169 4.01 -7.20 -19.42
C LEU A 169 4.04 -8.38 -18.43
N THR A 170 3.43 -9.52 -18.77
CA THR A 170 3.47 -10.71 -17.91
C THR A 170 4.89 -11.28 -17.86
N SER A 171 5.57 -11.30 -19.01
CA SER A 171 6.98 -11.73 -19.09
C SER A 171 7.91 -10.82 -18.28
N LEU A 172 7.72 -9.49 -18.37
CA LEU A 172 8.46 -8.53 -17.55
C LEU A 172 8.25 -8.78 -16.05
N ILE A 173 7.01 -9.01 -15.62
CA ILE A 173 6.70 -9.28 -14.21
C ILE A 173 7.31 -10.59 -13.72
N THR A 174 7.30 -11.64 -14.54
CA THR A 174 7.95 -12.91 -14.19
C THR A 174 9.45 -12.75 -14.02
N PHE A 175 10.10 -11.98 -14.90
CA PHE A 175 11.51 -11.62 -14.75
C PHE A 175 11.76 -10.85 -13.45
N MET A 176 10.96 -9.81 -13.17
CA MET A 176 11.11 -8.99 -11.96
C MET A 176 10.90 -9.76 -10.66
N ASN A 177 9.91 -10.64 -10.60
CA ASN A 177 9.70 -11.53 -9.46
C ASN A 177 10.92 -12.45 -9.23
N SER A 178 11.49 -12.97 -10.31
CA SER A 178 12.67 -13.84 -10.23
C SER A 178 13.90 -13.06 -9.76
N TRP A 179 14.12 -11.87 -10.31
CA TRP A 179 15.26 -11.02 -9.94
C TRP A 179 15.19 -10.58 -8.48
N THR A 180 14.02 -10.12 -8.01
CA THR A 180 13.83 -9.74 -6.61
C THR A 180 14.02 -10.92 -5.65
N ALA A 181 13.52 -12.11 -5.98
CA ALA A 181 13.72 -13.32 -5.17
C ALA A 181 15.19 -13.74 -5.09
N ILE A 182 15.92 -13.70 -6.22
CA ILE A 182 17.37 -13.95 -6.24
C ILE A 182 18.11 -12.94 -5.36
N ASN A 183 17.76 -11.65 -5.44
CA ASN A 183 18.40 -10.62 -4.63
C ASN A 183 18.19 -10.80 -3.11
N ARG A 184 17.08 -11.45 -2.70
CA ARG A 184 16.81 -11.82 -1.31
C ARG A 184 17.49 -13.12 -0.86
N GLY A 185 18.18 -13.83 -1.75
CA GLY A 185 18.80 -15.13 -1.47
C GLY A 185 17.82 -16.31 -1.50
N GLU A 186 16.63 -16.13 -2.08
CA GLU A 186 15.59 -17.17 -2.18
C GLU A 186 15.72 -18.05 -3.44
N GLY A 187 16.81 -17.86 -4.21
CA GLY A 187 16.99 -18.32 -5.60
C GLY A 187 16.84 -19.82 -5.89
N ALA A 188 16.77 -20.69 -4.89
CA ALA A 188 16.59 -22.13 -5.09
C ALA A 188 15.14 -22.64 -4.87
N LYS A 189 14.27 -21.92 -4.14
CA LYS A 189 12.97 -22.45 -3.66
C LYS A 189 11.73 -21.89 -4.36
N LEU A 190 11.84 -20.76 -5.07
CA LEU A 190 10.68 -20.01 -5.58
C LEU A 190 10.72 -19.69 -7.08
N LEU A 191 11.74 -20.14 -7.82
CA LEU A 191 11.96 -19.67 -9.19
C LEU A 191 11.19 -20.45 -10.25
N VAL A 192 10.42 -19.69 -11.01
CA VAL A 192 9.78 -20.07 -12.26
C VAL A 192 10.84 -20.31 -13.34
N VAL A 193 10.67 -21.34 -14.16
CA VAL A 193 11.55 -21.64 -15.31
C VAL A 193 10.94 -21.00 -16.56
N PRO A 194 11.57 -19.99 -17.18
CA PRO A 194 11.05 -19.42 -18.42
C PRO A 194 11.16 -20.43 -19.56
N ASN A 195 10.03 -20.73 -20.20
CA ASN A 195 9.93 -21.49 -21.43
C ASN A 195 9.84 -20.50 -22.59
N PHE A 196 10.99 -20.25 -23.23
CA PHE A 196 11.11 -19.35 -24.38
C PHE A 196 10.54 -19.93 -25.68
N ASP A 197 10.24 -21.23 -25.70
CA ASP A 197 9.81 -21.93 -26.90
C ASP A 197 8.30 -22.00 -27.06
N ALA A 198 7.55 -21.79 -25.98
CA ALA A 198 6.10 -21.86 -25.97
C ALA A 198 5.45 -20.97 -27.05
N GLY A 199 5.90 -19.72 -27.18
CA GLY A 199 5.38 -18.78 -28.18
C GLY A 199 5.60 -19.25 -29.61
N ARG A 200 6.84 -19.61 -29.97
CA ARG A 200 7.17 -20.07 -31.33
C ARG A 200 6.57 -21.43 -31.68
N ASN A 201 6.37 -22.31 -30.69
CA ASN A 201 5.75 -23.61 -30.92
C ASN A 201 4.25 -23.50 -31.21
N LEU A 202 3.54 -22.58 -30.54
CA LEU A 202 2.12 -22.31 -30.82
C LEU A 202 1.91 -21.38 -32.01
N PHE A 203 2.80 -20.39 -32.19
CA PHE A 203 2.69 -19.35 -33.20
C PHE A 203 4.02 -19.27 -33.98
N PRO A 204 4.27 -20.19 -34.93
CA PRO A 204 5.54 -20.26 -35.64
C PRO A 204 5.90 -18.95 -36.36
N PRO A 205 7.18 -18.54 -36.39
CA PRO A 205 7.60 -17.35 -37.13
C PRO A 205 7.21 -17.42 -38.61
N ARG A 206 7.04 -16.24 -39.22
CA ARG A 206 6.89 -16.08 -40.67
C ARG A 206 8.13 -15.43 -41.27
N ASN A 207 8.37 -15.72 -42.54
CA ASN A 207 9.36 -15.01 -43.34
C ASN A 207 8.83 -13.59 -43.62
N SER A 208 9.69 -12.57 -43.53
CA SER A 208 9.37 -11.16 -43.81
C SER A 208 8.24 -10.57 -42.95
N PRO A 209 8.42 -10.46 -41.62
CA PRO A 209 7.36 -10.02 -40.73
C PRO A 209 6.91 -8.59 -41.01
N TYR A 210 5.63 -8.35 -40.78
CA TYR A 210 5.05 -7.01 -40.81
C TYR A 210 5.48 -6.24 -39.57
N ARG A 211 6.19 -5.12 -39.76
CA ARG A 211 6.55 -4.22 -38.67
C ARG A 211 5.61 -3.03 -38.73
N PHE A 212 4.83 -2.83 -37.67
CA PHE A 212 4.01 -1.63 -37.56
C PHE A 212 4.93 -0.40 -37.61
N PRO A 213 4.73 0.53 -38.56
CA PRO A 213 5.52 1.75 -38.62
C PRO A 213 5.32 2.57 -37.35
N ILE A 214 6.43 2.98 -36.74
CA ILE A 214 6.42 3.98 -35.66
C ILE A 214 6.40 5.34 -36.35
N SER A 215 5.21 5.91 -36.57
CA SER A 215 5.13 7.24 -37.17
C SER A 215 5.52 8.32 -36.16
N GLU A 216 6.27 9.34 -36.62
CA GLU A 216 6.50 10.54 -35.83
C GLU A 216 5.18 11.26 -35.56
N VAL A 217 4.89 11.43 -34.28
CA VAL A 217 3.69 12.11 -33.79
C VAL A 217 3.90 13.62 -33.92
N LYS A 218 3.16 14.28 -34.80
CA LYS A 218 3.12 15.75 -34.88
C LYS A 218 2.20 16.31 -33.80
N GLY A 219 2.75 16.64 -32.63
CA GLY A 219 2.05 17.35 -31.55
C GLY A 219 2.44 16.86 -30.15
N LYS A 220 2.11 17.64 -29.12
CA LYS A 220 2.46 17.32 -27.74
C LYS A 220 1.41 16.41 -27.11
N ILE A 221 1.83 15.20 -26.73
CA ILE A 221 1.03 14.27 -25.91
C ILE A 221 1.35 14.52 -24.45
N VAL A 222 0.32 14.59 -23.61
CA VAL A 222 0.44 14.64 -22.16
C VAL A 222 -0.24 13.44 -21.52
N CYS A 223 0.23 13.07 -20.33
CA CYS A 223 -0.42 12.05 -19.52
C CYS A 223 -1.18 12.70 -18.36
N LYS A 224 -2.46 12.34 -18.19
CA LYS A 224 -3.29 12.71 -17.03
C LYS A 224 -3.65 11.46 -16.24
N ARG A 225 -3.67 11.59 -14.91
CA ARG A 225 -3.99 10.48 -14.01
C ARG A 225 -5.34 10.71 -13.33
N PHE A 226 -6.21 9.73 -13.40
CA PHE A 226 -7.55 9.75 -12.79
C PHE A 226 -7.69 8.62 -11.77
N LEU A 227 -8.19 8.94 -10.58
CA LEU A 227 -8.39 7.98 -9.50
C LEU A 227 -9.88 7.63 -9.35
N PHE A 228 -10.22 6.38 -9.65
CA PHE A 228 -11.52 5.80 -9.39
C PHE A 228 -11.48 5.12 -8.03
N SER A 229 -12.05 5.77 -7.00
CA SER A 229 -12.12 5.18 -5.66
C SER A 229 -13.00 3.93 -5.62
N LYS A 230 -12.92 3.16 -4.53
CA LYS A 230 -13.77 1.99 -4.35
C LYS A 230 -15.25 2.36 -4.38
N GLU A 231 -15.61 3.50 -3.80
CA GLU A 231 -16.96 4.05 -3.78
C GLU A 231 -17.41 4.40 -5.20
N LYS A 232 -16.62 5.18 -5.97
CA LYS A 232 -16.97 5.52 -7.36
C LYS A 232 -17.12 4.27 -8.24
N LEU A 233 -16.30 3.24 -8.01
CA LEU A 233 -16.43 1.97 -8.74
C LEU A 233 -17.71 1.21 -8.39
N LEU A 234 -18.16 1.26 -7.14
CA LEU A 234 -19.45 0.69 -6.73
C LEU A 234 -20.59 1.46 -7.39
N ASP A 235 -20.55 2.80 -7.34
CA ASP A 235 -21.56 3.65 -7.96
C ASP A 235 -21.67 3.39 -9.48
N LEU A 236 -20.53 3.28 -10.17
CA LEU A 236 -20.49 2.97 -11.61
C LEU A 236 -21.06 1.57 -11.89
N LYS A 237 -20.75 0.57 -11.05
CA LYS A 237 -21.33 -0.77 -11.20
C LYS A 237 -22.84 -0.80 -10.96
N GLU A 238 -23.34 -0.07 -9.97
CA GLU A 238 -24.78 0.03 -9.69
C GLU A 238 -25.50 0.75 -10.82
N THR A 239 -24.93 1.85 -11.30
CA THR A 239 -25.44 2.61 -12.44
C THR A 239 -25.53 1.73 -13.69
N ALA A 240 -24.51 0.93 -13.99
CA ALA A 240 -24.54 -0.03 -15.10
C ALA A 240 -25.63 -1.13 -14.95
N LYS A 241 -26.00 -1.48 -13.72
CA LYS A 241 -27.03 -2.50 -13.42
C LYS A 241 -28.46 -1.94 -13.50
N SER A 242 -28.64 -0.63 -13.28
CA SER A 242 -29.96 0.00 -13.26
C SER A 242 -30.57 0.27 -14.64
N PHE A 243 -29.82 0.09 -15.73
CA PHE A 243 -30.33 0.32 -17.08
C PHE A 243 -31.26 -0.81 -17.52
N SER A 244 -32.43 -0.41 -18.06
CA SER A 244 -33.56 -1.25 -18.40
C SER A 244 -33.47 -1.91 -19.80
N SER A 245 -32.34 -1.80 -20.50
CA SER A 245 -32.21 -2.46 -21.81
C SER A 245 -32.19 -3.98 -21.64
N SER A 246 -32.62 -4.71 -22.68
CA SER A 246 -32.68 -6.17 -22.73
C SER A 246 -31.33 -6.89 -22.58
N ILE A 247 -30.24 -6.14 -22.35
CA ILE A 247 -28.85 -6.58 -22.20
C ILE A 247 -28.25 -6.00 -20.91
N ALA A 248 -29.01 -5.90 -19.82
CA ALA A 248 -28.47 -5.51 -18.53
C ALA A 248 -27.27 -6.40 -18.16
N VAL A 249 -26.10 -5.79 -18.05
CA VAL A 249 -24.84 -6.49 -17.80
C VAL A 249 -24.85 -6.98 -16.36
N LYS A 250 -25.19 -8.26 -16.15
CA LYS A 250 -25.13 -8.87 -14.83
C LYS A 250 -23.69 -8.86 -14.33
N ASP A 251 -23.47 -8.18 -13.21
CA ASP A 251 -22.17 -8.04 -12.52
C ASP A 251 -21.02 -7.55 -13.42
N PRO A 252 -20.98 -6.25 -13.76
CA PRO A 252 -19.90 -5.68 -14.54
C PRO A 252 -18.59 -5.64 -13.74
N THR A 253 -17.48 -5.94 -14.41
CA THR A 253 -16.13 -5.92 -13.83
C THR A 253 -15.67 -4.46 -13.63
N ARG A 254 -14.67 -4.27 -12.75
CA ARG A 254 -14.09 -2.92 -12.52
C ARG A 254 -13.48 -2.33 -13.81
N ILE A 255 -12.90 -3.16 -14.67
CA ILE A 255 -12.31 -2.74 -15.94
C ILE A 255 -13.41 -2.34 -16.94
N GLU A 256 -14.49 -3.13 -17.04
CA GLU A 256 -15.60 -2.82 -17.95
C GLU A 256 -16.24 -1.46 -17.63
N VAL A 257 -16.52 -1.19 -16.34
CA VAL A 257 -17.16 0.08 -15.93
C VAL A 257 -16.25 1.29 -16.12
N VAL A 258 -14.95 1.18 -15.83
CA VAL A 258 -14.00 2.30 -16.03
C VAL A 258 -13.76 2.57 -17.51
N THR A 259 -13.65 1.52 -18.33
CA THR A 259 -13.50 1.65 -19.79
C THR A 259 -14.71 2.35 -20.40
N ALA A 260 -15.92 1.87 -20.09
CA ALA A 260 -17.16 2.46 -20.57
C ALA A 260 -17.27 3.93 -20.13
N PHE A 261 -16.84 4.25 -18.91
CA PHE A 261 -16.87 5.60 -18.38
C PHE A 261 -15.95 6.50 -19.19
N LEU A 262 -14.67 6.12 -19.33
CA LEU A 262 -13.68 6.89 -20.08
C LEU A 262 -14.06 7.03 -21.56
N LEU A 263 -14.58 5.97 -22.18
CA LEU A 263 -15.10 6.00 -23.55
C LEU A 263 -16.21 7.05 -23.70
N LYS A 264 -17.16 7.11 -22.76
CA LYS A 264 -18.21 8.15 -22.76
C LYS A 264 -17.60 9.55 -22.69
N GLN A 265 -16.57 9.76 -21.87
CA GLN A 265 -15.92 11.06 -21.76
C GLN A 265 -15.15 11.43 -23.04
N PHE A 266 -14.45 10.47 -23.68
CA PHE A 266 -13.76 10.71 -24.95
C PHE A 266 -14.73 11.03 -26.10
N ILE A 267 -15.90 10.39 -26.13
CA ILE A 267 -16.98 10.73 -27.06
C ILE A 267 -17.42 12.19 -26.87
N ASN A 268 -17.56 12.64 -25.62
CA ASN A 268 -17.92 14.02 -25.31
C ASN A 268 -16.84 15.02 -25.75
N VAL A 269 -15.56 14.68 -25.56
CA VAL A 269 -14.42 15.50 -26.01
C VAL A 269 -14.43 15.65 -27.54
N GLU A 270 -14.59 14.56 -28.29
CA GLU A 270 -14.64 14.61 -29.76
C GLU A 270 -15.84 15.41 -30.28
N ARG A 271 -17.01 15.27 -29.65
CA ARG A 271 -18.19 16.09 -29.99
C ARG A 271 -17.92 17.57 -29.73
N ALA A 272 -17.30 17.91 -28.61
CA ALA A 272 -16.96 19.30 -28.28
C ALA A 272 -15.96 19.90 -29.28
N LYS A 273 -14.96 19.11 -29.71
CA LYS A 273 -13.96 19.52 -30.72
C LYS A 273 -14.60 19.85 -32.07
N ASN A 274 -15.64 19.10 -32.46
CA ASN A 274 -16.26 19.19 -33.79
C ASN A 274 -17.50 20.09 -33.87
N LYS A 275 -17.90 20.79 -32.80
CA LYS A 275 -19.09 21.68 -32.76
C LYS A 275 -19.12 22.75 -33.87
N ASN A 276 -17.97 23.13 -34.41
CA ASN A 276 -17.85 24.19 -35.43
C ASN A 276 -17.45 23.67 -36.84
N ASN A 277 -17.36 22.35 -37.06
CA ASN A 277 -16.84 21.80 -38.32
C ASN A 277 -17.59 20.52 -38.75
N ILE A 278 -18.77 20.70 -39.36
CA ILE A 278 -19.74 19.63 -39.72
C ILE A 278 -19.13 18.59 -40.67
N HIS A 279 -18.16 18.97 -41.51
CA HIS A 279 -17.51 18.06 -42.46
C HIS A 279 -16.46 17.11 -41.85
N ASN A 280 -16.14 17.21 -40.54
CA ASN A 280 -15.04 16.45 -39.92
C ASN A 280 -15.40 15.77 -38.58
N SER A 281 -16.70 15.51 -38.34
CA SER A 281 -17.18 14.84 -37.12
C SER A 281 -16.75 13.37 -37.06
N CYS A 282 -15.98 12.99 -36.04
CA CYS A 282 -15.64 11.59 -35.76
C CYS A 282 -16.84 10.86 -35.12
N SER A 283 -17.61 10.10 -35.91
CA SER A 283 -18.76 9.31 -35.43
C SER A 283 -18.41 7.88 -34.98
N ARG A 284 -17.16 7.44 -35.16
CA ARG A 284 -16.73 6.06 -34.90
C ARG A 284 -15.57 5.99 -33.92
N PHE A 285 -15.70 5.13 -32.91
CA PHE A 285 -14.73 4.97 -31.83
C PHE A 285 -14.28 3.51 -31.77
N ARG A 286 -13.04 3.25 -32.18
CA ARG A 286 -12.45 1.91 -32.15
C ARG A 286 -11.70 1.70 -30.84
N VAL A 287 -12.16 0.75 -30.04
CA VAL A 287 -11.59 0.45 -28.72
C VAL A 287 -10.74 -0.81 -28.81
N TRP A 288 -9.52 -0.72 -28.31
CA TRP A 288 -8.53 -1.80 -28.29
C TRP A 288 -8.23 -2.17 -26.84
N HIS A 289 -8.42 -3.42 -26.45
CA HIS A 289 -8.04 -3.94 -25.14
C HIS A 289 -6.93 -4.98 -25.28
N ALA A 290 -5.75 -4.69 -24.73
CA ALA A 290 -4.72 -5.70 -24.57
C ALA A 290 -5.20 -6.79 -23.60
N VAL A 291 -5.15 -8.06 -24.02
CA VAL A 291 -5.53 -9.21 -23.21
C VAL A 291 -4.42 -10.27 -23.19
N ASN A 292 -4.29 -10.95 -22.06
CA ASN A 292 -3.36 -12.06 -21.88
C ASN A 292 -3.95 -13.35 -22.48
N LEU A 293 -3.18 -14.03 -23.35
CA LEU A 293 -3.58 -15.29 -23.97
C LEU A 293 -3.30 -16.51 -23.08
N ARG A 294 -2.37 -16.42 -22.12
CA ARG A 294 -1.96 -17.55 -21.27
C ARG A 294 -3.11 -18.21 -20.52
N SER A 295 -4.10 -17.42 -20.07
CA SER A 295 -5.29 -17.93 -19.39
C SER A 295 -6.46 -18.24 -20.32
N ARG A 296 -6.35 -17.93 -21.61
CA ARG A 296 -7.40 -18.12 -22.63
C ARG A 296 -7.15 -19.32 -23.53
N PHE A 297 -5.92 -19.83 -23.55
CA PHE A 297 -5.51 -21.03 -24.26
C PHE A 297 -5.32 -22.16 -23.26
N SER A 298 -6.06 -23.24 -23.44
CA SER A 298 -6.00 -24.41 -22.55
C SER A 298 -4.58 -25.02 -22.48
N SER A 299 -3.89 -25.06 -23.62
CA SER A 299 -2.50 -25.52 -23.76
C SER A 299 -1.49 -24.65 -22.99
N LEU A 300 -1.60 -23.32 -23.08
CA LEU A 300 -0.74 -22.39 -22.34
C LEU A 300 -1.01 -22.39 -20.83
N ALA A 301 -2.28 -22.53 -20.45
CA ALA A 301 -2.68 -22.66 -19.05
C ALA A 301 -2.12 -23.96 -18.45
N ALA A 302 -2.16 -25.06 -19.20
CA ALA A 302 -1.59 -26.34 -18.78
C ALA A 302 -0.07 -26.26 -18.55
N LEU A 303 0.68 -25.57 -19.41
CA LEU A 303 2.13 -25.36 -19.22
C LEU A 303 2.42 -24.64 -17.90
N SER A 304 1.64 -23.59 -17.59
CA SER A 304 1.79 -22.82 -16.35
C SER A 304 1.50 -23.64 -15.07
N SER A 305 0.87 -24.80 -15.20
CA SER A 305 0.53 -25.70 -14.07
C SER A 305 1.47 -26.90 -13.92
N LYS A 306 2.32 -27.18 -14.92
CA LYS A 306 3.30 -28.27 -14.88
C LYS A 306 4.69 -27.70 -14.59
N ALA A 307 5.38 -28.27 -13.60
CA ALA A 307 6.83 -28.12 -13.39
C ALA A 307 7.37 -26.67 -13.19
N ASN A 308 6.56 -25.72 -12.74
CA ASN A 308 6.94 -24.30 -12.62
C ASN A 308 7.46 -23.68 -13.94
N GLU A 309 7.09 -24.24 -15.09
CA GLU A 309 7.41 -23.64 -16.39
C GLU A 309 6.47 -22.48 -16.69
N PHE A 310 7.03 -21.37 -17.18
CA PHE A 310 6.26 -20.20 -17.58
C PHE A 310 6.48 -19.87 -19.04
N PRO A 311 5.44 -19.81 -19.87
CA PRO A 311 5.58 -19.48 -21.28
C PRO A 311 5.97 -18.00 -21.42
N PHE A 312 7.24 -17.74 -21.74
CA PHE A 312 7.83 -16.40 -21.84
C PHE A 312 7.69 -15.87 -23.28
N GLY A 313 7.50 -14.56 -23.44
CA GLY A 313 7.32 -13.91 -24.75
C GLY A 313 6.04 -13.11 -24.88
N ASN A 314 5.75 -12.58 -26.06
CA ASN A 314 4.46 -11.92 -26.33
C ASN A 314 3.37 -12.97 -26.51
N LEU A 315 2.62 -13.23 -25.44
CA LEU A 315 1.43 -14.08 -25.46
C LEU A 315 0.24 -13.21 -25.04
N SER A 316 0.08 -12.12 -25.77
CA SER A 316 -1.00 -11.16 -25.62
C SER A 316 -1.53 -10.76 -27.00
N THR A 317 -2.75 -10.24 -27.03
CA THR A 317 -3.33 -9.70 -28.26
C THR A 317 -4.35 -8.61 -27.93
N VAL A 318 -5.03 -8.08 -28.93
CA VAL A 318 -6.00 -7.00 -28.80
C VAL A 318 -7.42 -7.52 -29.03
N ALA A 319 -8.27 -7.43 -28.02
CA ALA A 319 -9.72 -7.46 -28.20
C ALA A 319 -10.15 -6.11 -28.78
N THR A 320 -10.81 -6.09 -29.94
CA THR A 320 -11.24 -4.84 -30.58
C THR A 320 -12.67 -4.90 -31.07
N ASP A 321 -13.36 -3.77 -30.95
CA ASP A 321 -14.64 -3.51 -31.59
C ASP A 321 -14.78 -2.00 -31.89
N THR A 322 -15.73 -1.62 -32.75
CA THR A 322 -15.97 -0.23 -33.15
C THR A 322 -17.36 0.22 -32.72
N PHE A 323 -17.42 1.19 -31.83
CA PHE A 323 -18.66 1.84 -31.43
C PHE A 323 -18.99 2.96 -32.44
N THR A 324 -20.22 2.98 -32.96
CA THR A 324 -20.66 4.00 -33.93
C THR A 324 -21.79 4.81 -33.33
N ILE A 325 -21.68 6.13 -33.41
CA ILE A 325 -22.73 7.08 -33.04
C ILE A 325 -23.62 7.28 -34.27
N PRO A 326 -24.95 7.13 -34.15
CA PRO A 326 -25.88 7.43 -35.25
C PRO A 326 -25.79 8.90 -35.67
N ASP A 327 -25.86 9.18 -36.98
CA ASP A 327 -25.71 10.54 -37.54
C ASP A 327 -26.98 11.42 -37.33
N ASP A 328 -28.12 10.83 -36.99
CA ASP A 328 -29.40 11.53 -36.85
C ASP A 328 -29.74 11.83 -35.38
N ASN A 329 -29.59 13.10 -34.97
CA ASN A 329 -30.60 13.92 -34.28
C ASN A 329 -29.98 15.16 -33.62
N ASP A 330 -30.52 16.34 -33.98
CA ASP A 330 -30.27 17.66 -33.39
C ASP A 330 -30.73 17.81 -31.91
N ASP A 331 -31.02 16.71 -31.21
CA ASP A 331 -31.43 16.72 -29.81
C ASP A 331 -30.28 16.29 -28.90
N GLU A 332 -30.15 16.96 -27.76
CA GLU A 332 -29.22 16.62 -26.65
C GLU A 332 -29.41 15.18 -26.09
N SER A 333 -30.38 14.41 -26.60
CA SER A 333 -30.73 13.04 -26.23
C SER A 333 -29.85 11.95 -26.86
N GLY A 334 -29.01 12.27 -27.87
CA GLY A 334 -28.15 11.30 -28.58
C GLY A 334 -26.89 10.83 -27.86
N GLN A 335 -26.78 10.92 -26.53
CA GLN A 335 -25.63 10.36 -25.79
C GLN A 335 -25.76 8.84 -25.67
N PRO A 336 -24.67 8.08 -25.92
CA PRO A 336 -24.72 6.64 -25.68
C PRO A 336 -24.99 6.38 -24.20
N ASP A 337 -25.94 5.49 -23.95
CA ASP A 337 -26.26 5.04 -22.62
C ASP A 337 -25.01 4.38 -22.00
N TYR A 338 -24.81 4.60 -20.69
CA TYR A 338 -23.66 4.03 -20.01
C TYR A 338 -23.70 2.48 -20.01
N GLY A 339 -24.89 1.89 -19.87
CA GLY A 339 -25.09 0.44 -19.95
C GLY A 339 -24.75 -0.13 -21.32
N ASP A 340 -25.02 0.61 -22.41
CA ASP A 340 -24.68 0.19 -23.77
C ASP A 340 -23.15 0.14 -23.96
N LEU A 341 -22.42 1.13 -23.44
CA LEU A 341 -20.96 1.16 -23.49
C LEU A 341 -20.32 0.03 -22.65
N VAL A 342 -20.91 -0.31 -21.50
CA VAL A 342 -20.47 -1.45 -20.69
C VAL A 342 -20.71 -2.77 -21.43
N SER A 343 -21.88 -2.91 -22.07
CA SER A 343 -22.24 -4.09 -22.88
C SER A 343 -21.30 -4.25 -24.07
N PHE A 344 -21.05 -3.16 -24.79
CA PHE A 344 -20.08 -3.08 -25.89
C PHE A 344 -18.69 -3.55 -25.44
N THR A 345 -18.19 -3.00 -24.33
CA THR A 345 -16.87 -3.36 -23.78
C THR A 345 -16.80 -4.85 -23.43
N ARG A 346 -17.83 -5.37 -22.76
CA ARG A 346 -17.93 -6.79 -22.39
C ARG A 346 -17.93 -7.70 -23.62
N ASN A 347 -18.73 -7.37 -24.62
CA ASN A 347 -18.84 -8.16 -25.85
C ASN A 347 -17.50 -8.18 -26.60
N ALA A 348 -16.84 -7.02 -26.74
CA ALA A 348 -15.51 -6.94 -27.36
C ALA A 348 -14.48 -7.85 -26.67
N ILE A 349 -14.40 -7.82 -25.33
CA ILE A 349 -13.43 -8.61 -24.54
C ILE A 349 -13.77 -10.11 -24.53
N ARG A 350 -15.07 -10.47 -24.49
CA ARG A 350 -15.52 -11.87 -24.42
C ARG A 350 -15.51 -12.58 -25.77
N LYS A 351 -15.72 -11.83 -26.87
CA LYS A 351 -15.65 -12.37 -28.24
C LYS A 351 -14.31 -13.03 -28.53
N LEU A 352 -13.24 -12.53 -27.93
CA LEU A 352 -11.88 -13.04 -28.11
C LEU A 352 -11.61 -14.27 -27.23
N ASN A 353 -11.80 -15.47 -27.78
CA ASN A 353 -11.42 -16.75 -27.20
C ASN A 353 -10.40 -17.49 -28.11
N GLU A 354 -9.97 -18.70 -27.72
CA GLU A 354 -9.01 -19.51 -28.48
C GLU A 354 -9.44 -19.73 -29.94
N ASP A 355 -10.69 -20.14 -30.17
CA ASP A 355 -11.25 -20.37 -31.51
C ASP A 355 -11.27 -19.09 -32.35
N TYR A 356 -11.71 -17.97 -31.77
CA TYR A 356 -11.75 -16.68 -32.48
C TYR A 356 -10.34 -16.23 -32.85
N PHE A 357 -9.38 -16.39 -31.94
CA PHE A 357 -8.00 -16.01 -32.18
C PHE A 357 -7.39 -16.80 -33.34
N LEU A 358 -7.52 -18.13 -33.31
CA LEU A 358 -6.94 -19.01 -34.33
C LEU A 358 -7.61 -18.85 -35.69
N ASN A 359 -8.93 -18.64 -35.74
CA ASN A 359 -9.68 -18.58 -37.00
C ASN A 359 -9.74 -17.18 -37.63
N PHE A 360 -9.53 -16.11 -36.85
CA PHE A 360 -9.65 -14.73 -37.36
C PHE A 360 -8.39 -13.89 -37.15
N VAL A 361 -7.78 -13.93 -35.97
CA VAL A 361 -6.62 -13.08 -35.66
C VAL A 361 -5.36 -13.59 -36.35
N VAL A 362 -5.05 -14.89 -36.27
CA VAL A 362 -3.87 -15.47 -36.93
C VAL A 362 -3.93 -15.30 -38.46
N PRO A 363 -5.06 -15.61 -39.16
CA PRO A 363 -5.16 -15.36 -40.60
C PRO A 363 -5.07 -13.89 -40.99
N TYR A 364 -5.53 -12.98 -40.13
CA TYR A 364 -5.36 -11.54 -40.33
C TYR A 364 -3.88 -11.14 -40.27
N LEU A 365 -3.15 -11.60 -39.25
CA LEU A 365 -1.70 -11.37 -39.15
C LEU A 365 -0.95 -11.97 -40.35
N ASP A 366 -1.32 -13.17 -40.78
CA ASP A 366 -0.75 -13.79 -41.98
C ASP A 366 -1.03 -12.99 -43.26
N ARG A 367 -2.18 -12.33 -43.35
CA ARG A 367 -2.50 -11.43 -44.47
C ARG A 367 -1.62 -10.18 -44.45
N LEU A 368 -1.39 -9.57 -43.29
CA LEU A 368 -0.50 -8.41 -43.14
C LEU A 368 0.96 -8.75 -43.50
N VAL A 369 1.41 -9.95 -43.13
CA VAL A 369 2.74 -10.45 -43.55
C VAL A 369 2.81 -10.59 -45.08
N ARG A 370 1.75 -11.10 -45.72
CA ARG A 370 1.70 -11.29 -47.18
C ARG A 370 1.67 -9.97 -47.95
N SER A 371 0.88 -8.98 -47.53
CA SER A 371 0.75 -7.70 -48.24
C SER A 371 2.09 -6.98 -48.41
N ARG A 372 2.99 -7.12 -47.42
CA ARG A 372 4.36 -6.61 -47.47
C ARG A 372 5.24 -7.35 -48.48
N THR A 373 5.10 -8.68 -48.59
CA THR A 373 5.86 -9.47 -49.57
C THR A 373 5.42 -9.22 -51.02
N THR A 374 4.19 -8.78 -51.25
CA THR A 374 3.62 -8.55 -52.58
C THR A 374 3.71 -7.10 -53.07
N GLY A 375 4.18 -6.16 -52.24
CA GLY A 375 4.30 -4.74 -52.60
C GLY A 375 2.96 -4.01 -52.77
N THR A 376 1.87 -4.55 -52.23
CA THR A 376 0.52 -3.93 -52.24
C THR A 376 0.32 -3.08 -50.98
N GLU A 377 1.38 -2.42 -50.51
CA GLU A 377 1.38 -1.60 -49.28
C GLU A 377 0.44 -0.39 -49.42
N GLU A 378 0.36 0.20 -50.61
CA GLU A 378 -0.49 1.36 -50.90
C GLU A 378 -1.99 1.10 -50.66
N GLU A 379 -2.50 -0.12 -50.87
CA GLU A 379 -3.93 -0.42 -50.68
C GLU A 379 -4.30 -0.63 -49.20
N ALA A 380 -3.41 -1.26 -48.42
CA ALA A 380 -3.61 -1.45 -46.98
C ALA A 380 -3.38 -0.15 -46.19
N GLU A 381 -2.40 0.65 -46.60
CA GLU A 381 -2.14 1.97 -46.04
C GLU A 381 -3.22 2.99 -46.43
N ALA A 382 -3.77 2.95 -47.66
CA ALA A 382 -4.87 3.81 -48.08
C ALA A 382 -6.20 3.50 -47.34
N GLU A 383 -6.54 2.23 -47.10
CA GLU A 383 -7.67 1.85 -46.23
C GLU A 383 -7.46 2.32 -44.78
N GLU A 384 -6.21 2.29 -44.30
CA GLU A 384 -5.85 2.75 -42.97
C GLU A 384 -5.85 4.28 -42.85
N GLN A 385 -5.41 5.03 -43.89
CA GLN A 385 -5.33 6.50 -43.88
C GLN A 385 -6.68 7.19 -44.11
N ASP A 386 -7.53 6.67 -45.00
CA ASP A 386 -8.88 7.22 -45.21
C ASP A 386 -9.80 6.94 -43.99
N SER A 387 -9.53 5.85 -43.25
CA SER A 387 -10.20 5.53 -41.99
C SER A 387 -9.65 6.29 -40.76
N VAL A 388 -8.41 6.79 -40.80
CA VAL A 388 -7.81 7.62 -39.73
C VAL A 388 -8.54 8.96 -39.57
N ALA A 389 -9.11 9.53 -40.65
CA ALA A 389 -9.82 10.81 -40.56
C ALA A 389 -11.19 10.72 -39.86
N ARG A 390 -11.80 9.53 -39.78
CA ARG A 390 -13.18 9.34 -39.27
C ARG A 390 -13.32 8.40 -38.07
N ILE A 391 -12.24 7.72 -37.64
CA ILE A 391 -12.27 6.75 -36.54
C ILE A 391 -11.26 7.15 -35.45
N LYS A 392 -11.76 7.49 -34.26
CA LYS A 392 -10.93 7.68 -33.07
C LYS A 392 -10.53 6.32 -32.50
N ARG A 393 -9.23 6.03 -32.47
CA ARG A 393 -8.67 4.82 -31.83
C ARG A 393 -8.35 5.10 -30.36
N ILE A 394 -8.75 4.20 -29.46
CA ILE A 394 -8.49 4.29 -28.02
C ILE A 394 -7.95 2.95 -27.52
N HIS A 395 -6.75 2.98 -26.94
CA HIS A 395 -6.00 1.78 -26.56
C HIS A 395 -5.97 1.62 -25.04
N PHE A 396 -6.67 0.62 -24.52
CA PHE A 396 -6.69 0.26 -23.10
C PHE A 396 -5.73 -0.90 -22.82
N THR A 397 -4.87 -0.72 -21.83
CA THR A 397 -4.02 -1.78 -21.25
C THR A 397 -4.30 -1.89 -19.76
N SER A 398 -4.67 -3.08 -19.28
CA SER A 398 -4.91 -3.32 -17.85
C SER A 398 -3.68 -3.90 -17.17
N TRP A 399 -3.14 -3.17 -16.20
CA TRP A 399 -2.13 -3.59 -15.24
C TRP A 399 -2.76 -4.07 -13.92
N CYS A 400 -4.09 -4.03 -13.80
CA CYS A 400 -4.80 -4.59 -12.64
C CYS A 400 -4.55 -6.09 -12.51
N GLY A 401 -4.30 -6.54 -11.28
CA GLY A 401 -4.10 -7.96 -10.95
C GLY A 401 -2.64 -8.42 -10.90
N PHE A 402 -1.69 -7.63 -11.42
CA PHE A 402 -0.26 -7.91 -11.25
C PHE A 402 0.24 -7.48 -9.86
N PRO A 403 1.23 -8.20 -9.28
CA PRO A 403 1.73 -7.98 -7.93
C PRO A 403 2.80 -6.88 -7.86
N TRP A 404 2.53 -5.70 -8.42
CA TRP A 404 3.51 -4.59 -8.52
C TRP A 404 4.14 -4.20 -7.19
N TYR A 405 3.33 -4.23 -6.12
CA TYR A 405 3.72 -3.85 -4.77
C TYR A 405 4.38 -4.98 -3.98
N GLU A 406 4.59 -6.16 -4.58
CA GLU A 406 5.29 -7.28 -3.95
C GLU A 406 6.77 -7.37 -4.39
N MET A 407 7.22 -6.45 -5.25
CA MET A 407 8.58 -6.40 -5.82
C MET A 407 9.61 -5.91 -4.80
N ASP A 408 9.95 -6.75 -3.83
CA ASP A 408 10.86 -6.44 -2.73
C ASP A 408 12.29 -6.95 -3.00
N PHE A 409 13.28 -6.07 -3.16
CA PHE A 409 14.67 -6.51 -3.34
C PHE A 409 15.37 -6.90 -2.02
N GLY A 410 14.69 -6.89 -0.88
CA GLY A 410 15.25 -7.14 0.46
C GLY A 410 15.40 -5.87 1.30
N TRP A 411 14.99 -4.72 0.77
CA TRP A 411 14.89 -3.45 1.51
C TRP A 411 13.47 -2.89 1.50
N GLY A 412 12.48 -3.73 1.23
CA GLY A 412 11.08 -3.38 1.25
C GLY A 412 10.44 -3.22 -0.11
N LYS A 413 9.11 -3.12 -0.06
CA LYS A 413 8.21 -2.98 -1.20
C LYS A 413 8.22 -1.58 -1.79
N PRO A 414 7.94 -1.41 -3.09
CA PRO A 414 7.85 -0.10 -3.70
C PRO A 414 6.68 0.69 -3.10
N VAL A 415 6.87 1.98 -2.86
CA VAL A 415 5.81 2.90 -2.42
C VAL A 415 4.95 3.38 -3.58
N SER A 416 5.49 3.33 -4.79
CA SER A 416 4.77 3.70 -6.00
C SER A 416 5.33 2.96 -7.21
N VAL A 417 4.43 2.62 -8.13
CA VAL A 417 4.76 2.00 -9.43
C VAL A 417 3.92 2.69 -10.50
N GLY A 418 4.55 3.06 -11.60
CA GLY A 418 3.87 3.72 -12.71
C GLY A 418 4.58 3.51 -14.05
N PRO A 419 3.88 3.75 -15.16
CA PRO A 419 4.50 3.81 -16.48
C PRO A 419 5.44 5.03 -16.58
N ALA A 420 6.34 5.04 -17.56
CA ALA A 420 7.16 6.20 -17.91
C ALA A 420 7.47 6.25 -19.40
N GLY A 421 7.78 7.44 -19.93
CA GLY A 421 8.47 7.60 -21.21
C GLY A 421 7.73 7.13 -22.46
N ASP A 422 6.39 7.06 -22.43
CA ASP A 422 5.60 6.76 -23.64
C ASP A 422 5.03 8.04 -24.24
N ARG A 423 5.72 8.57 -25.27
CA ARG A 423 5.34 9.79 -25.99
C ARG A 423 5.03 9.54 -27.47
N HIS A 424 5.01 8.28 -27.90
CA HIS A 424 4.93 7.90 -29.32
C HIS A 424 3.66 7.10 -29.59
N SER A 425 2.50 7.73 -29.41
CA SER A 425 1.22 7.11 -29.77
C SER A 425 0.46 8.01 -30.74
N LEU A 426 0.03 7.45 -31.87
CA LEU A 426 -0.87 8.12 -32.82
C LEU A 426 -2.32 8.21 -32.31
N SER A 427 -2.59 7.75 -31.09
CA SER A 427 -3.93 7.53 -30.54
C SER A 427 -3.99 7.72 -29.03
N THR A 428 -5.20 7.93 -28.51
CA THR A 428 -5.44 8.01 -27.06
C THR A 428 -5.11 6.66 -26.42
N ARG A 429 -4.18 6.63 -25.46
CA ARG A 429 -3.78 5.42 -24.74
C ARG A 429 -4.19 5.53 -23.28
N VAL A 430 -4.69 4.45 -22.70
CA VAL A 430 -5.12 4.35 -21.31
C VAL A 430 -4.47 3.15 -20.64
N ILE A 431 -3.77 3.38 -19.54
CA ILE A 431 -3.26 2.31 -18.67
C ILE A 431 -4.09 2.30 -17.39
N LEU A 432 -4.72 1.16 -17.08
CA LEU A 432 -5.53 0.95 -15.88
C LEU A 432 -4.73 0.12 -14.87
N LYS A 433 -4.50 0.64 -13.67
CA LYS A 433 -3.74 -0.03 -12.60
C LYS A 433 -4.57 -0.03 -11.31
N ASN A 434 -4.40 -1.03 -10.44
CA ASN A 434 -4.95 -0.92 -9.09
C ASN A 434 -4.29 0.26 -8.36
N SER A 435 -5.08 1.02 -7.60
CA SER A 435 -4.54 2.15 -6.82
C SER A 435 -3.63 1.69 -5.67
N GLU A 436 -3.83 0.46 -5.19
CA GLU A 436 -3.12 -0.15 -4.06
C GLU A 436 -2.89 -1.65 -4.32
N SER A 437 -2.18 -2.33 -3.42
CA SER A 437 -1.89 -3.78 -3.52
C SER A 437 -3.14 -4.66 -3.48
N SER A 438 -4.22 -4.20 -2.84
CA SER A 438 -5.45 -4.97 -2.67
C SER A 438 -6.21 -5.23 -3.98
N ARG A 439 -6.75 -6.43 -4.14
CA ARG A 439 -7.64 -6.79 -5.26
C ARG A 439 -8.97 -6.04 -5.25
N ASP A 440 -9.36 -5.47 -4.12
CA ASP A 440 -10.58 -4.66 -3.95
C ASP A 440 -10.29 -3.15 -3.94
N ALA A 441 -9.06 -2.75 -4.27
CA ALA A 441 -8.66 -1.35 -4.36
C ALA A 441 -9.39 -0.57 -5.47
N GLY A 442 -9.21 0.74 -5.48
CA GLY A 442 -9.59 1.60 -6.59
C GLY A 442 -8.81 1.30 -7.87
N ILE A 443 -9.11 2.05 -8.93
CA ILE A 443 -8.37 2.02 -10.20
C ILE A 443 -7.73 3.39 -10.46
N GLU A 444 -6.45 3.41 -10.80
CA GLU A 444 -5.76 4.53 -11.41
C GLU A 444 -5.79 4.38 -12.93
N ALA A 445 -6.32 5.38 -13.64
CA ALA A 445 -6.28 5.47 -15.08
C ALA A 445 -5.27 6.52 -15.52
N TRP A 446 -4.24 6.09 -16.23
CA TRP A 446 -3.22 6.94 -16.85
C TRP A 446 -3.59 7.14 -18.31
N VAL A 447 -4.02 8.35 -18.66
CA VAL A 447 -4.58 8.69 -19.97
C VAL A 447 -3.58 9.57 -20.72
N TYR A 448 -3.04 9.03 -21.80
CA TYR A 448 -2.18 9.72 -22.76
C TYR A 448 -3.07 10.27 -23.86
N MET A 449 -3.07 11.59 -24.02
CA MET A 449 -3.91 12.30 -24.96
C MET A 449 -3.21 13.57 -25.44
N TRP A 450 -3.74 14.17 -26.50
CA TRP A 450 -3.18 15.40 -27.05
C TRP A 450 -3.41 16.58 -26.10
N GLU A 451 -2.45 17.49 -26.00
CA GLU A 451 -2.51 18.63 -25.08
C GLU A 451 -3.73 19.55 -25.35
N ASP A 452 -4.14 19.71 -26.61
CA ASP A 452 -5.32 20.49 -27.01
C ASP A 452 -6.64 19.86 -26.50
N GLU A 453 -6.69 18.54 -26.35
CA GLU A 453 -7.87 17.82 -25.86
C GLU A 453 -8.05 17.93 -24.34
N VAL A 454 -7.00 18.28 -23.59
CA VAL A 454 -7.04 18.38 -22.12
C VAL A 454 -8.02 19.46 -21.67
N ALA A 455 -8.08 20.59 -22.39
CA ALA A 455 -8.97 21.70 -22.09
C ALA A 455 -10.45 21.34 -22.31
N LEU A 456 -10.74 20.29 -23.06
CA LEU A 456 -12.09 19.81 -23.38
C LEU A 456 -12.58 18.72 -22.43
N LEU A 457 -11.76 18.31 -21.46
CA LEU A 457 -12.12 17.25 -20.51
C LEU A 457 -13.35 17.66 -19.68
N PRO A 458 -14.39 16.80 -19.61
CA PRO A 458 -15.60 17.11 -18.85
C PRO A 458 -15.32 17.24 -17.34
N GLY A 459 -16.08 18.12 -16.67
CA GLY A 459 -15.94 18.36 -15.23
C GLY A 459 -16.08 17.11 -14.36
N GLU A 460 -16.91 16.14 -14.80
CA GLU A 460 -17.04 14.85 -14.10
C GLU A 460 -15.72 14.06 -14.10
N LEU A 461 -15.01 14.01 -15.23
CA LEU A 461 -13.71 13.32 -15.32
C LEU A 461 -12.62 14.13 -14.60
N LEU A 462 -12.64 15.46 -14.71
CA LEU A 462 -11.70 16.33 -13.98
C LEU A 462 -11.87 16.23 -12.46
N SER A 463 -13.08 15.95 -11.95
CA SER A 463 -13.30 15.70 -10.51
C SER A 463 -12.59 14.43 -10.01
N LEU A 464 -12.30 13.49 -10.92
CA LEU A 464 -11.51 12.29 -10.65
C LEU A 464 -10.03 12.49 -10.93
N ALA A 465 -9.62 13.66 -11.45
CA ALA A 465 -8.22 13.95 -11.66
C ALA A 465 -7.55 13.81 -10.31
N ALA A 466 -6.67 12.84 -10.20
CA ALA A 466 -5.74 12.85 -9.11
C ALA A 466 -4.93 14.12 -9.38
N THR A 467 -5.07 15.11 -8.50
CA THR A 467 -4.08 16.17 -8.41
C THR A 467 -2.71 15.47 -8.47
N ASP A 468 -1.79 15.93 -9.33
CA ASP A 468 -0.69 15.13 -9.89
C ASP A 468 0.16 14.33 -8.86
N TYR A 469 0.01 14.62 -7.57
CA TYR A 469 0.31 13.77 -6.41
C TYR A 469 -0.13 12.31 -6.57
N PHE A 470 0.84 11.42 -6.76
CA PHE A 470 0.63 10.04 -6.33
C PHE A 470 0.15 10.13 -4.88
N ARG A 471 -0.93 9.43 -4.57
CA ARG A 471 -1.20 9.07 -3.18
C ARG A 471 -0.12 8.07 -2.78
N VAL A 472 1.08 8.60 -2.50
CA VAL A 472 1.82 8.12 -1.35
C VAL A 472 0.79 8.31 -0.24
N LEU A 473 0.24 7.20 0.28
CA LEU A 473 -0.17 7.19 1.68
C LEU A 473 0.90 8.01 2.38
N SER A 474 0.56 9.21 2.86
CA SER A 474 1.51 10.21 3.34
C SER A 474 2.15 9.67 4.62
N PHE A 475 2.94 8.62 4.46
CA PHE A 475 3.83 8.13 5.47
C PHE A 475 4.89 9.22 5.53
N PRO A 476 5.06 9.87 6.69
CA PRO A 476 6.18 10.77 6.87
C PRO A 476 7.46 10.03 6.40
N PRO A 477 8.47 10.75 5.87
CA PRO A 477 9.72 10.14 5.42
C PRO A 477 10.16 9.09 6.46
N ILE A 478 10.31 7.82 6.03
CA ILE A 478 10.47 6.69 6.95
C ILE A 478 11.50 7.10 8.00
N PRO A 479 11.06 7.21 9.25
CA PRO A 479 11.89 7.75 10.29
C PRO A 479 13.15 6.91 10.50
N PHE A 480 14.28 7.56 10.77
CA PHE A 480 15.53 6.88 11.10
C PHE A 480 15.27 5.95 12.30
N ARG A 481 15.37 4.63 12.08
CA ARG A 481 15.11 3.59 13.09
C ARG A 481 16.41 3.19 13.75
N GLU A 482 16.41 3.14 15.07
CA GLU A 482 17.56 2.75 15.88
C GLU A 482 17.06 1.99 17.11
N LEU A 483 17.74 0.91 17.50
CA LEU A 483 17.50 0.27 18.78
C LEU A 483 18.34 0.95 19.86
N ILE A 484 17.67 1.62 20.80
CA ILE A 484 18.33 2.29 21.92
C ILE A 484 18.47 1.27 23.05
N LYS A 485 19.71 0.85 23.30
CA LYS A 485 20.04 -0.09 24.37
C LYS A 485 20.18 0.63 25.72
N PRO A 486 19.98 -0.07 26.84
CA PRO A 486 20.35 0.42 28.17
C PRO A 486 21.80 0.92 28.21
N SER A 487 22.07 1.97 28.99
CA SER A 487 23.41 2.53 29.14
C SER A 487 24.36 1.62 29.92
N SER A 488 23.82 0.72 30.75
CA SER A 488 24.57 -0.34 31.42
C SER A 488 23.85 -1.68 31.25
N LYS A 489 24.61 -2.77 31.25
CA LYS A 489 24.06 -4.13 31.10
C LYS A 489 23.06 -4.47 32.20
N THR A 490 22.01 -5.18 31.84
CA THR A 490 21.09 -5.78 32.81
C THR A 490 21.84 -6.83 33.65
N PRO A 491 21.74 -6.81 34.99
CA PRO A 491 22.37 -7.81 35.86
C PRO A 491 21.94 -9.24 35.50
N ASP A 492 22.84 -10.22 35.63
CA ASP A 492 22.58 -11.61 35.24
C ASP A 492 21.34 -12.21 35.92
N GLU A 493 21.11 -11.85 37.19
CA GLU A 493 19.94 -12.24 37.99
C GLU A 493 18.60 -11.65 37.49
N SER A 494 18.65 -10.63 36.62
CA SER A 494 17.50 -9.93 36.04
C SER A 494 17.27 -10.22 34.55
N LYS A 495 18.07 -11.12 33.95
CA LYS A 495 17.98 -11.50 32.53
C LYS A 495 16.67 -12.19 32.15
N GLU A 496 15.99 -12.82 33.11
CA GLU A 496 14.69 -13.44 32.88
C GLU A 496 13.64 -12.90 33.84
N HIS A 497 12.53 -12.39 33.30
CA HIS A 497 11.42 -11.88 34.11
C HIS A 497 10.11 -12.62 33.86
N LYS A 498 9.69 -13.45 34.81
CA LYS A 498 8.41 -14.19 34.75
C LYS A 498 7.20 -13.26 34.82
N LEU A 499 6.23 -13.46 33.92
CA LEU A 499 4.97 -12.73 33.85
C LEU A 499 4.05 -13.12 35.02
N SER A 500 3.50 -12.13 35.74
CA SER A 500 2.49 -12.35 36.77
C SER A 500 1.20 -12.92 36.16
N LEU A 501 0.30 -13.46 37.00
CA LEU A 501 -1.00 -13.94 36.51
C LEU A 501 -1.81 -12.85 35.78
N LEU A 502 -1.73 -11.59 36.22
CA LEU A 502 -2.44 -10.48 35.57
C LEU A 502 -1.85 -10.18 34.19
N ASP A 503 -0.52 -10.20 34.08
CA ASP A 503 0.20 -9.96 32.83
C ASP A 503 -0.06 -11.05 31.79
N GLN A 504 -0.17 -12.32 32.23
CA GLN A 504 -0.53 -13.44 31.37
C GLN A 504 -1.96 -13.33 30.79
N HIS A 505 -2.88 -12.72 31.52
CA HIS A 505 -4.27 -12.51 31.09
C HIS A 505 -4.50 -11.15 30.42
N THR A 506 -3.45 -10.38 30.21
CA THR A 506 -3.53 -9.09 29.54
C THR A 506 -3.60 -9.30 28.01
N PRO A 507 -4.47 -8.57 27.29
CA PRO A 507 -4.48 -8.61 25.82
C PRO A 507 -3.10 -8.25 25.26
N GLN A 508 -2.63 -9.01 24.28
CA GLN A 508 -1.32 -8.79 23.65
C GLN A 508 -1.39 -7.67 22.59
N LEU A 509 -1.62 -6.45 23.06
CA LEU A 509 -1.67 -5.22 22.28
C LEU A 509 -0.68 -4.20 22.84
N HIS A 510 -0.41 -3.15 22.06
CA HIS A 510 0.38 -2.02 22.54
C HIS A 510 -0.53 -0.92 23.11
N ILE A 511 -0.22 -0.44 24.32
CA ILE A 511 -0.71 0.86 24.78
C ILE A 511 -0.04 1.94 23.93
N ARG A 512 -0.87 2.79 23.30
CA ARG A 512 -0.42 3.84 22.39
C ARG A 512 -0.75 5.23 22.94
N LEU A 513 0.25 6.12 23.04
CA LEU A 513 0.09 7.52 23.45
C LEU A 513 0.82 8.48 22.51
N LEU A 514 0.22 9.65 22.25
CA LEU A 514 0.86 10.77 21.55
C LEU A 514 1.01 11.96 22.52
N PHE A 515 2.21 12.53 22.56
CA PHE A 515 2.52 13.77 23.27
C PHE A 515 2.86 14.86 22.26
N PHE A 516 2.21 16.01 22.37
CA PHE A 516 2.39 17.14 21.45
C PHE A 516 3.06 18.30 22.20
N TYR A 517 4.21 18.75 21.71
CA TYR A 517 5.00 19.83 22.30
C TYR A 517 5.12 20.99 21.30
N GLN A 518 4.53 22.13 21.65
CA GLN A 518 4.67 23.37 20.87
C GLN A 518 6.03 24.01 21.12
N ASN A 519 6.55 24.71 20.10
CA ASN A 519 7.74 25.53 20.24
C ASN A 519 7.38 26.80 21.04
N GLN A 520 7.97 26.96 22.23
CA GLN A 520 7.68 28.06 23.17
C GLN A 520 8.42 29.37 22.85
N SER A 521 9.25 29.42 21.79
CA SER A 521 9.96 30.64 21.40
C SER A 521 9.92 30.85 19.87
N PRO A 522 8.80 31.36 19.33
CA PRO A 522 8.62 31.52 17.88
C PRO A 522 9.54 32.55 17.21
N GLY A 523 10.31 33.34 17.99
CA GLY A 523 11.12 34.47 17.49
C GLY A 523 12.59 34.49 17.95
N CYS A 524 13.07 33.48 18.69
CA CYS A 524 14.50 33.37 19.01
C CYS A 524 15.19 32.51 17.94
N SER A 525 16.19 33.08 17.27
CA SER A 525 17.08 32.40 16.31
C SER A 525 18.00 31.35 16.94
N SER A 526 17.82 31.01 18.22
CA SER A 526 18.43 29.83 18.84
C SER A 526 17.74 28.57 18.34
N ASN A 527 17.86 28.30 17.04
CA ASN A 527 17.64 27.00 16.43
C ASN A 527 18.59 26.00 17.11
N VAL A 528 18.19 25.44 18.26
CA VAL A 528 18.82 24.22 18.76
C VAL A 528 18.65 23.21 17.61
N PRO A 529 19.74 22.75 16.98
CA PRO A 529 19.62 21.91 15.80
C PRO A 529 18.73 20.71 16.13
N SER A 530 17.82 20.33 15.23
CA SER A 530 16.95 19.14 15.36
C SER A 530 17.76 17.91 15.81
N LYS A 531 18.96 17.76 15.24
CA LYS A 531 19.95 16.74 15.60
C LYS A 531 20.33 16.74 17.08
N THR A 532 20.44 17.91 17.72
CA THR A 532 20.77 18.07 19.14
C THR A 532 19.62 17.63 20.05
N VAL A 533 18.37 17.86 19.65
CA VAL A 533 17.18 17.43 20.42
C VAL A 533 17.07 15.91 20.38
N THR A 534 17.15 15.31 19.19
CA THR A 534 17.05 13.85 19.05
C THR A 534 18.19 13.14 19.77
N LEU A 535 19.43 13.64 19.68
CA LEU A 535 20.57 13.05 20.40
C LEU A 535 20.39 13.08 21.92
N ARG A 536 19.80 14.15 22.48
CA ARG A 536 19.48 14.24 23.91
C ARG A 536 18.40 13.24 24.31
N LEU A 537 17.36 13.10 23.50
CA LEU A 537 16.29 12.13 23.73
C LEU A 537 16.81 10.69 23.69
N LYS A 538 17.66 10.35 22.71
CA LYS A 538 18.28 9.01 22.61
C LYS A 538 19.17 8.69 23.80
N ARG A 539 20.05 9.63 24.20
CA ARG A 539 20.93 9.44 25.36
C ARG A 539 20.14 9.26 26.66
N SER A 540 19.19 10.15 26.92
CA SER A 540 18.34 10.04 28.12
C SER A 540 17.46 8.81 28.12
N LEU A 541 17.06 8.31 26.93
CA LEU A 541 16.32 7.06 26.81
C LEU A 541 17.20 5.87 27.19
N SER A 542 18.43 5.81 26.68
CA SER A 542 19.41 4.77 27.04
C SER A 542 19.66 4.73 28.56
N GLU A 543 19.82 5.89 29.19
CA GLU A 543 19.95 6.01 30.65
C GLU A 543 18.67 5.58 31.40
N CYS A 544 17.48 5.90 30.87
CA CYS A 544 16.21 5.50 31.46
C CYS A 544 16.00 3.98 31.37
N LEU A 545 16.36 3.37 30.23
CA LEU A 545 16.22 1.93 30.00
C LEU A 545 17.09 1.09 30.93
N THR A 546 18.20 1.62 31.44
CA THR A 546 18.97 0.97 32.52
C THR A 546 18.12 0.71 33.77
N ARG A 547 17.20 1.61 34.10
CA ARG A 547 16.27 1.44 35.22
C ARG A 547 15.01 0.69 34.82
N PHE A 548 14.55 0.92 33.59
CA PHE A 548 13.39 0.26 33.01
C PHE A 548 13.78 -0.87 32.06
N TYR A 549 14.65 -1.77 32.52
CA TYR A 549 15.31 -2.78 31.68
C TYR A 549 14.34 -3.71 30.96
N LEU A 550 13.16 -4.00 31.53
CA LEU A 550 12.12 -4.79 30.87
C LEU A 550 11.67 -4.19 29.53
N LEU A 551 11.72 -2.86 29.38
CA LEU A 551 11.32 -2.17 28.14
C LEU A 551 12.34 -2.39 27.00
N ALA A 552 13.56 -2.83 27.33
CA ALA A 552 14.62 -3.12 26.38
C ALA A 552 14.80 -4.63 26.12
N GLY A 553 13.90 -5.48 26.63
CA GLY A 553 13.92 -6.92 26.40
C GLY A 553 13.08 -7.36 25.20
N LYS A 554 12.89 -8.67 25.08
CA LYS A 554 12.01 -9.32 24.10
C LYS A 554 11.01 -10.25 24.79
N LEU A 555 9.76 -10.25 24.32
CA LEU A 555 8.77 -11.26 24.71
C LEU A 555 8.98 -12.49 23.82
N ILE A 556 9.31 -13.64 24.42
CA ILE A 556 9.48 -14.90 23.70
C ILE A 556 8.12 -15.58 23.57
N GLU A 557 7.69 -15.86 22.34
CA GLU A 557 6.44 -16.57 22.09
C GLU A 557 6.49 -17.98 22.72
N ASP A 558 5.35 -18.44 23.24
CA ASP A 558 5.19 -19.68 24.03
C ASP A 558 5.75 -19.72 25.46
N HIS A 559 6.36 -18.63 25.95
CA HIS A 559 6.85 -18.58 27.32
C HIS A 559 6.29 -17.41 28.14
N ASN A 560 5.86 -17.71 29.37
CA ASN A 560 5.33 -16.74 30.34
C ASN A 560 6.44 -15.87 30.97
N TYR A 561 7.45 -15.43 30.20
CA TYR A 561 8.52 -14.57 30.68
C TYR A 561 9.03 -13.60 29.60
N ILE A 562 9.73 -12.55 30.05
CA ILE A 562 10.45 -11.58 29.22
C ILE A 562 11.94 -11.90 29.30
N ASN A 563 12.60 -11.97 28.15
CA ASN A 563 14.05 -12.05 28.05
C ASN A 563 14.63 -10.63 28.08
N CYS A 564 15.31 -10.27 29.15
CA CYS A 564 15.91 -8.96 29.39
C CYS A 564 17.35 -8.95 28.87
N ASP A 565 17.51 -9.10 27.55
CA ASP A 565 18.79 -9.30 26.86
C ASP A 565 19.44 -8.00 26.35
N ASP A 566 18.95 -6.85 26.81
CA ASP A 566 19.38 -5.52 26.36
C ASP A 566 19.23 -5.32 24.83
N SER A 567 18.28 -6.01 24.18
CA SER A 567 17.93 -5.83 22.76
C SER A 567 17.68 -4.36 22.40
N GLY A 568 17.09 -3.60 23.33
CA GLY A 568 16.85 -2.17 23.20
C GLY A 568 15.42 -1.82 22.81
N ALA A 569 15.07 -0.55 22.98
CA ALA A 569 13.79 0.00 22.55
C ALA A 569 13.89 0.59 21.15
N LEU A 570 12.89 0.33 20.30
CA LEU A 570 12.83 0.90 18.96
C LEU A 570 12.63 2.41 19.04
N PHE A 571 13.55 3.19 18.50
CA PHE A 571 13.50 4.64 18.43
C PHE A 571 13.49 5.13 16.99
N VAL A 572 12.59 6.04 16.69
CA VAL A 572 12.17 6.34 15.33
C VAL A 572 12.12 7.86 15.16
N GLU A 573 13.03 8.46 14.40
CA GLU A 573 13.07 9.93 14.19
C GLU A 573 12.45 10.34 12.85
N ALA A 574 11.31 11.04 12.87
CA ALA A 574 10.61 11.55 11.69
C ALA A 574 10.76 13.07 11.56
N LYS A 575 10.79 13.57 10.32
CA LYS A 575 10.64 15.01 10.03
C LYS A 575 9.29 15.25 9.36
N VAL A 576 8.58 16.28 9.82
CA VAL A 576 7.24 16.64 9.35
C VAL A 576 7.30 18.03 8.73
N ASP A 577 7.07 18.11 7.42
CA ASP A 577 7.04 19.36 6.66
C ASP A 577 5.67 20.04 6.76
N ALA A 578 5.26 20.32 8.00
CA ALA A 578 4.06 21.06 8.34
C ALA A 578 4.27 21.80 9.67
N SER A 579 3.36 22.71 10.02
CA SER A 579 3.28 23.23 11.38
C SER A 579 2.53 22.26 12.30
N LEU A 580 2.89 22.23 13.57
CA LEU A 580 2.20 21.41 14.57
C LEU A 580 0.73 21.84 14.73
N SER A 581 0.44 23.13 14.59
CA SER A 581 -0.93 23.67 14.65
C SER A 581 -1.82 23.13 13.54
N GLU A 582 -1.33 23.11 12.30
CA GLU A 582 -2.07 22.54 11.16
C GLU A 582 -2.34 21.04 11.36
N ALA A 583 -1.36 20.32 11.88
CA ALA A 583 -1.44 18.88 12.10
C ALA A 583 -2.35 18.44 13.26
N VAL A 584 -2.64 19.33 14.21
CA VAL A 584 -3.44 19.00 15.41
C VAL A 584 -4.86 19.56 15.36
N GLN A 585 -5.08 20.74 14.77
CA GLN A 585 -6.39 21.41 14.83
C GLN A 585 -7.42 20.86 13.84
N ASN A 586 -6.98 20.37 12.67
CA ASN A 586 -7.88 19.98 11.56
C ASN A 586 -7.74 18.51 11.12
N ALA A 587 -6.94 17.70 11.80
CA ALA A 587 -6.66 16.32 11.38
C ALA A 587 -7.78 15.34 11.81
N PRO A 588 -8.31 14.51 10.91
CA PRO A 588 -9.13 13.36 11.27
C PRO A 588 -8.36 12.44 12.21
N TYR A 589 -9.04 11.77 13.16
CA TYR A 589 -8.37 10.85 14.10
C TYR A 589 -7.55 9.75 13.39
N GLU A 590 -8.03 9.32 12.23
CA GLU A 590 -7.37 8.34 11.35
C GLU A 590 -5.94 8.77 10.96
N HIS A 591 -5.64 10.08 10.96
CA HIS A 591 -4.33 10.62 10.59
C HIS A 591 -3.32 10.59 11.74
N PHE A 592 -3.73 10.34 12.99
CA PHE A 592 -2.78 10.26 14.11
C PHE A 592 -1.96 8.96 14.11
N GLY A 593 -2.40 7.94 13.36
CA GLY A 593 -1.67 6.68 13.17
C GLY A 593 -0.24 6.89 12.68
N GLN A 594 -0.02 7.91 11.83
CA GLN A 594 1.29 8.24 11.25
C GLN A 594 2.36 8.68 12.27
N TYR A 595 1.95 9.04 13.49
CA TYR A 595 2.87 9.47 14.55
C TYR A 595 3.31 8.30 15.45
N PHE A 596 2.91 7.07 15.13
CA PHE A 596 3.37 5.86 15.79
C PHE A 596 4.37 5.10 14.92
N PRO A 597 5.33 4.37 15.53
CA PRO A 597 6.42 3.69 14.82
C PRO A 597 5.97 2.52 13.92
N PHE A 598 4.76 1.99 14.11
CA PHE A 598 4.17 0.91 13.32
C PHE A 598 2.63 0.97 13.33
N GLU A 599 1.99 0.45 12.29
CA GLU A 599 0.53 0.46 12.13
C GLU A 599 -0.16 -0.61 12.99
N ASP A 600 0.39 -1.83 13.08
CA ASP A 600 -0.22 -2.99 13.73
C ASP A 600 -0.07 -3.01 15.27
N GLN A 601 -1.13 -3.37 15.98
CA GLN A 601 -1.12 -3.51 17.45
C GLN A 601 -0.27 -4.71 17.91
N SER A 602 0.00 -5.67 17.04
CA SER A 602 1.00 -6.75 17.20
C SER A 602 2.28 -6.40 16.46
N ALA A 603 3.20 -5.67 17.10
CA ALA A 603 4.54 -5.48 16.54
C ALA A 603 5.35 -6.77 16.70
N ASP A 604 5.47 -7.53 15.61
CA ASP A 604 6.45 -8.61 15.45
C ASP A 604 7.48 -8.15 14.40
N ASP A 605 8.75 -8.12 14.78
CA ASP A 605 9.86 -7.69 13.93
C ASP A 605 10.61 -8.87 13.28
N GLY A 606 10.08 -10.08 13.42
CA GLY A 606 10.67 -11.31 12.87
C GLY A 606 11.78 -11.91 13.74
N GLU A 607 12.21 -11.23 14.82
CA GLU A 607 13.14 -11.75 15.83
C GLU A 607 12.55 -11.76 17.26
N GLY A 608 11.24 -11.53 17.40
CA GLY A 608 10.49 -11.43 18.65
C GLY A 608 9.55 -10.22 18.69
N ARG A 609 8.70 -10.12 19.70
CA ARG A 609 7.80 -8.95 19.84
C ARG A 609 8.51 -7.80 20.53
N THR A 610 8.66 -6.68 19.82
CA THR A 610 9.16 -5.41 20.38
C THR A 610 8.31 -4.98 21.57
N LEU A 611 8.95 -4.63 22.69
CA LEU A 611 8.28 -4.30 23.95
C LEU A 611 8.01 -2.79 24.13
N LEU A 612 8.90 -1.95 23.60
CA LEU A 612 8.77 -0.49 23.58
C LEU A 612 9.23 0.06 22.23
N ALA A 613 8.40 0.89 21.64
CA ALA A 613 8.75 1.67 20.47
C ALA A 613 8.32 3.13 20.62
N ILE A 614 9.21 4.04 20.22
CA ILE A 614 9.06 5.48 20.35
C ILE A 614 9.33 6.12 18.99
N GLN A 615 8.41 6.94 18.52
CA GLN A 615 8.60 7.83 17.38
C GLN A 615 8.67 9.29 17.85
N VAL A 616 9.67 10.03 17.39
CA VAL A 616 9.84 11.46 17.59
C VAL A 616 9.71 12.14 16.23
N SER A 617 8.59 12.83 16.02
CA SER A 617 8.28 13.60 14.82
C SER A 617 8.59 15.08 15.03
N LEU A 618 9.59 15.59 14.31
CA LEU A 618 10.06 16.98 14.37
C LEU A 618 9.41 17.82 13.27
N PHE A 619 8.64 18.83 13.65
CA PHE A 619 7.90 19.70 12.73
C PHE A 619 8.76 20.87 12.26
N LYS A 620 8.49 21.37 11.05
CA LYS A 620 9.15 22.56 10.48
C LYS A 620 9.07 23.78 11.40
N CYS A 621 7.97 23.93 12.13
CA CYS A 621 7.77 25.02 13.09
C CYS A 621 8.55 24.85 14.42
N GLY A 622 9.37 23.81 14.55
CA GLY A 622 10.07 23.43 15.78
C GLY A 622 9.18 22.69 16.80
N GLY A 623 7.94 22.35 16.44
CA GLY A 623 7.08 21.51 17.25
C GLY A 623 7.55 20.05 17.27
N ILE A 624 7.22 19.30 18.31
CA ILE A 624 7.62 17.90 18.46
C ILE A 624 6.38 17.07 18.80
N VAL A 625 6.23 15.93 18.13
CA VAL A 625 5.28 14.89 18.55
C VAL A 625 6.07 13.65 18.96
N ILE A 626 5.80 13.13 20.16
CA ILE A 626 6.36 11.87 20.64
C ILE A 626 5.24 10.85 20.69
N GLY A 627 5.30 9.86 19.81
CA GLY A 627 4.39 8.72 19.81
C GLY A 627 5.02 7.48 20.41
N ILE A 628 4.29 6.80 21.28
CA ILE A 628 4.81 5.67 22.05
C ILE A 628 3.89 4.49 21.91
N SER A 629 4.47 3.31 21.66
CA SER A 629 3.81 2.02 21.67
C SER A 629 4.52 1.12 22.67
N MET A 630 3.84 0.76 23.77
CA MET A 630 4.39 -0.13 24.80
C MET A 630 3.52 -1.38 24.92
N SER A 631 4.12 -2.56 24.90
CA SER A 631 3.40 -3.82 25.09
C SER A 631 2.64 -3.81 26.41
N HIS A 632 1.33 -4.06 26.36
CA HIS A 632 0.46 -4.04 27.53
C HIS A 632 0.81 -5.14 28.55
N VAL A 633 1.51 -6.18 28.10
CA VAL A 633 2.06 -7.27 28.94
C VAL A 633 3.12 -6.77 29.94
N LEU A 634 3.69 -5.58 29.72
CA LEU A 634 4.67 -4.99 30.64
C LEU A 634 4.02 -4.22 31.78
N GLY A 635 2.90 -3.55 31.51
CA GLY A 635 2.30 -2.64 32.46
C GLY A 635 1.10 -1.89 31.91
N ASP A 636 0.36 -1.29 32.85
CA ASP A 636 -0.79 -0.45 32.55
C ASP A 636 -0.36 0.99 32.20
N LEU A 637 -1.35 1.88 32.00
CA LEU A 637 -1.08 3.28 31.66
C LEU A 637 -0.27 4.01 32.75
N MET A 638 -0.38 3.59 34.02
CA MET A 638 0.39 4.19 35.11
C MET A 638 1.88 3.85 34.99
N PHE A 639 2.19 2.61 34.60
CA PHE A 639 3.56 2.20 34.28
C PHE A 639 4.16 3.09 33.20
N LEU A 640 3.45 3.23 32.07
CA LEU A 640 3.88 4.03 30.94
C LEU A 640 4.10 5.50 31.31
N VAL A 641 3.18 6.11 32.06
CA VAL A 641 3.29 7.51 32.49
C VAL A 641 4.48 7.72 33.44
N THR A 642 4.76 6.75 34.31
CA THR A 642 5.92 6.84 35.21
C THR A 642 7.21 6.75 34.40
N PHE A 643 7.33 5.78 33.50
CA PHE A 643 8.46 5.69 32.58
C PHE A 643 8.66 7.03 31.85
N MET A 644 7.58 7.65 31.36
CA MET A 644 7.65 8.94 30.68
C MET A 644 8.13 10.08 31.57
N ASN A 645 7.66 10.13 32.82
CA ASN A 645 8.11 11.16 33.76
C ASN A 645 9.59 10.98 34.13
N SER A 646 10.04 9.74 34.35
CA SER A 646 11.44 9.42 34.62
C SER A 646 12.34 9.75 33.42
N TRP A 647 11.93 9.37 32.21
CA TRP A 647 12.68 9.71 30.99
C TRP A 647 12.78 11.22 30.80
N ALA A 648 11.69 11.95 31.03
CA ALA A 648 11.68 13.40 30.93
C ALA A 648 12.58 14.06 31.99
N ALA A 649 12.62 13.54 33.23
CA ALA A 649 13.50 14.03 34.29
C ALA A 649 14.99 13.81 33.97
N ILE A 650 15.34 12.62 33.48
CA ILE A 650 16.69 12.29 33.03
C ILE A 650 17.10 13.22 31.86
N ASN A 651 16.20 13.45 30.90
CA ASN A 651 16.44 14.36 29.79
C ASN A 651 16.67 15.82 30.26
N ARG A 652 16.06 16.23 31.39
CA ARG A 652 16.29 17.53 32.04
C ARG A 652 17.53 17.56 32.93
N ARG A 653 18.24 16.42 33.10
CA ARG A 653 19.37 16.25 34.02
C ARG A 653 19.02 16.57 35.48
N GLU A 654 17.79 16.27 35.88
CA GLU A 654 17.39 16.32 37.29
C GLU A 654 18.15 15.24 38.08
N ASN A 655 18.22 15.39 39.42
CA ASN A 655 18.92 14.42 40.26
C ASN A 655 18.30 13.03 40.07
N ILE A 656 19.06 12.12 39.47
CA ILE A 656 18.61 10.78 39.09
C ILE A 656 18.37 9.92 40.35
N GLU A 657 18.99 10.23 41.48
CA GLU A 657 18.81 9.50 42.75
C GLU A 657 17.46 9.75 43.42
N SER A 658 16.76 10.84 43.09
CA SER A 658 15.41 11.10 43.60
C SER A 658 14.30 10.47 42.76
N LEU A 659 14.63 9.85 41.63
CA LEU A 659 13.67 9.17 40.77
C LEU A 659 13.32 7.78 41.33
N LEU A 660 12.02 7.45 41.31
CA LEU A 660 11.50 6.17 41.75
C LEU A 660 12.19 5.00 41.01
N VAL A 661 12.62 3.99 41.77
CA VAL A 661 13.20 2.77 41.20
C VAL A 661 12.08 1.76 40.98
N PRO A 662 11.92 1.23 39.75
CA PRO A 662 10.85 0.31 39.51
C PRO A 662 11.12 -1.07 40.13
N ASN A 663 10.23 -1.50 41.03
CA ASN A 663 10.24 -2.87 41.55
C ASN A 663 9.34 -3.74 40.67
N PHE A 664 9.97 -4.49 39.75
CA PHE A 664 9.27 -5.35 38.79
C PHE A 664 8.68 -6.62 39.42
N ASP A 665 9.13 -6.99 40.62
CA ASP A 665 8.80 -8.27 41.24
C ASP A 665 7.49 -8.25 42.03
N ILE A 666 7.00 -7.07 42.42
CA ILE A 666 5.79 -6.94 43.23
C ILE A 666 4.59 -7.61 42.55
N GLY A 667 4.45 -7.46 41.23
CA GLY A 667 3.35 -8.07 40.47
C GLY A 667 3.33 -9.59 40.59
N ARG A 668 4.47 -10.26 40.39
CA ARG A 668 4.60 -11.73 40.53
C ARG A 668 4.54 -12.20 41.97
N ASN A 669 4.95 -11.38 42.94
CA ASN A 669 4.87 -11.72 44.35
C ASN A 669 3.41 -11.71 44.85
N VAL A 670 2.60 -10.77 44.38
CA VAL A 670 1.17 -10.65 44.76
C VAL A 670 0.29 -11.55 43.89
N PHE A 671 0.62 -11.70 42.61
CA PHE A 671 -0.10 -12.53 41.63
C PHE A 671 0.86 -13.54 40.96
N PRO A 672 1.19 -14.65 41.64
CA PRO A 672 2.16 -15.63 41.13
C PRO A 672 1.84 -16.14 39.73
N PRO A 673 2.86 -16.32 38.86
CA PRO A 673 2.69 -16.90 37.54
C PRO A 673 1.98 -18.25 37.60
N ARG A 674 1.07 -18.54 36.66
CA ARG A 674 0.46 -19.87 36.52
C ARG A 674 0.76 -20.46 35.15
N ASN A 675 0.73 -21.79 35.04
CA ASN A 675 0.75 -22.47 33.75
C ASN A 675 -0.67 -22.46 33.18
N SER A 676 -1.11 -21.31 32.66
CA SER A 676 -2.41 -21.16 32.00
C SER A 676 -2.23 -21.12 30.48
N PRO A 677 -2.86 -22.03 29.71
CA PRO A 677 -2.89 -21.94 28.24
C PRO A 677 -3.87 -20.86 27.75
N TYR A 678 -4.71 -20.31 28.61
CA TYR A 678 -5.73 -19.33 28.23
C TYR A 678 -5.13 -17.93 28.07
N ARG A 679 -5.12 -17.43 26.83
CA ARG A 679 -4.84 -16.03 26.48
C ARG A 679 -6.13 -15.30 26.15
N PHE A 680 -6.25 -14.04 26.55
CA PHE A 680 -7.43 -13.24 26.22
C PHE A 680 -7.48 -12.99 24.71
N PRO A 681 -8.52 -13.45 23.99
CA PRO A 681 -8.58 -13.29 22.54
C PRO A 681 -8.77 -11.81 22.17
N VAL A 682 -7.96 -11.33 21.23
CA VAL A 682 -8.22 -10.06 20.55
C VAL A 682 -9.22 -10.37 19.42
N SER A 683 -10.49 -10.06 19.62
CA SER A 683 -11.51 -10.30 18.59
C SER A 683 -11.33 -9.32 17.43
N GLU A 684 -11.26 -9.83 16.20
CA GLU A 684 -11.41 -9.01 14.99
C GLU A 684 -12.80 -8.35 15.00
N VAL A 685 -12.82 -7.01 15.01
CA VAL A 685 -14.07 -6.28 14.88
C VAL A 685 -14.47 -6.26 13.41
N LYS A 686 -15.57 -6.94 13.08
CA LYS A 686 -16.16 -6.91 11.73
C LYS A 686 -16.80 -5.53 11.47
N GLY A 687 -16.15 -4.70 10.67
CA GLY A 687 -16.67 -3.41 10.19
C GLY A 687 -15.79 -2.20 10.54
N LYS A 688 -16.06 -1.05 9.91
CA LYS A 688 -15.32 0.20 10.17
C LYS A 688 -15.71 0.78 11.54
N ILE A 689 -14.79 0.79 12.49
CA ILE A 689 -14.94 1.53 13.76
C ILE A 689 -14.53 2.98 13.52
N VAL A 690 -15.35 3.94 13.98
CA VAL A 690 -15.03 5.38 13.92
C VAL A 690 -14.83 5.90 15.34
N CYS A 691 -13.73 6.62 15.59
CA CYS A 691 -13.49 7.32 16.85
C CYS A 691 -14.04 8.76 16.77
N LYS A 692 -14.73 9.22 17.82
CA LYS A 692 -15.13 10.63 17.99
C LYS A 692 -14.70 11.14 19.36
N ARG A 693 -14.14 12.35 19.38
CA ARG A 693 -13.70 13.03 20.61
C ARG A 693 -14.82 13.92 21.15
N PHE A 694 -15.19 13.73 22.42
CA PHE A 694 -16.15 14.56 23.13
C PHE A 694 -15.45 15.28 24.28
N LEU A 695 -15.54 16.61 24.30
CA LEU A 695 -14.96 17.45 25.35
C LEU A 695 -16.04 17.79 26.39
N PHE A 696 -15.85 17.35 27.63
CA PHE A 696 -16.73 17.69 28.75
C PHE A 696 -16.12 18.85 29.55
N SER A 697 -16.69 20.05 29.40
CA SER A 697 -16.26 21.22 30.16
C SER A 697 -16.60 21.08 31.64
N LYS A 698 -15.98 21.91 32.49
CA LYS A 698 -16.25 21.94 33.94
C LYS A 698 -17.72 22.26 34.21
N GLU A 699 -18.29 23.17 33.43
CA GLU A 699 -19.69 23.60 33.51
C GLU A 699 -20.61 22.43 33.17
N LYS A 700 -20.33 21.71 32.06
CA LYS A 700 -21.13 20.54 31.66
C LYS A 700 -21.05 19.41 32.67
N LEU A 701 -19.87 19.15 33.24
CA LEU A 701 -19.71 18.16 34.31
C LEU A 701 -20.51 18.52 35.56
N THR A 702 -20.56 19.81 35.89
CA THR A 702 -21.35 20.32 37.02
C THR A 702 -22.85 20.14 36.76
N GLU A 703 -23.31 20.41 35.53
CA GLU A 703 -24.68 20.15 35.09
C GLU A 703 -25.05 18.66 35.16
N LEU A 704 -24.18 17.78 34.67
CA LEU A 704 -24.38 16.33 34.73
C LEU A 704 -24.45 15.81 36.17
N LYS A 705 -23.60 16.32 37.07
CA LYS A 705 -23.67 16.03 38.51
C LYS A 705 -24.99 16.48 39.12
N LYS A 706 -25.47 17.68 38.79
CA LYS A 706 -26.78 18.18 39.26
C LYS A 706 -27.93 17.30 38.75
N LEU A 707 -27.90 16.92 37.47
CA LEU A 707 -28.92 16.06 36.86
C LEU A 707 -28.99 14.68 37.54
N ALA A 708 -27.83 14.09 37.84
CA ALA A 708 -27.76 12.82 38.55
C ALA A 708 -28.38 12.91 39.96
N ASN A 709 -28.18 14.05 40.65
CA ASN A 709 -28.74 14.29 41.98
C ASN A 709 -30.23 14.65 41.98
N SER A 710 -30.78 15.15 40.87
CA SER A 710 -32.21 15.52 40.74
C SER A 710 -33.11 14.38 40.23
N SER A 711 -32.55 13.21 39.95
CA SER A 711 -33.27 12.08 39.34
C SER A 711 -34.08 11.30 40.38
N SER A 712 -35.40 11.49 40.42
CA SER A 712 -36.34 10.72 41.25
C SER A 712 -36.57 9.32 40.67
N SER A 713 -35.69 8.37 40.97
CA SER A 713 -35.94 6.94 40.71
C SER A 713 -35.68 6.12 41.96
N SER A 714 -36.40 5.00 42.10
CA SER A 714 -36.42 4.07 43.24
C SER A 714 -35.09 3.34 43.53
N SER A 715 -33.98 3.82 42.96
CA SER A 715 -32.62 3.30 43.16
C SER A 715 -31.86 4.16 44.18
N PRO A 716 -30.88 3.62 44.91
CA PRO A 716 -30.13 4.39 45.90
C PRO A 716 -29.47 5.61 45.25
N ILE A 717 -29.82 6.81 45.72
CA ILE A 717 -29.24 8.07 45.25
C ILE A 717 -27.74 8.05 45.57
N VAL A 718 -26.90 8.05 44.53
CA VAL A 718 -25.45 8.25 44.69
C VAL A 718 -25.23 9.70 45.09
N LYS A 719 -24.93 9.95 46.37
CA LYS A 719 -24.61 11.29 46.87
C LYS A 719 -23.24 11.72 46.31
N ASP A 720 -23.21 12.87 45.62
CA ASP A 720 -22.02 13.44 44.97
C ASP A 720 -21.30 12.47 44.01
N PRO A 721 -21.91 12.15 42.86
CA PRO A 721 -21.29 11.26 41.90
C PRO A 721 -20.00 11.89 41.34
N SER A 722 -18.98 11.06 41.18
CA SER A 722 -17.69 11.42 40.60
C SER A 722 -17.83 11.86 39.13
N ARG A 723 -16.80 12.55 38.61
CA ARG A 723 -16.73 12.93 37.19
C ARG A 723 -16.81 11.72 36.27
N LEU A 724 -16.20 10.59 36.66
CA LEU A 724 -16.19 9.36 35.88
C LEU A 724 -17.60 8.75 35.81
N GLU A 725 -18.31 8.69 36.93
CA GLU A 725 -19.66 8.10 37.00
C GLU A 725 -20.64 8.88 36.12
N VAL A 726 -20.68 10.21 36.24
CA VAL A 726 -21.65 11.02 35.46
C VAL A 726 -21.36 11.00 33.96
N VAL A 727 -20.09 10.97 33.55
CA VAL A 727 -19.71 10.88 32.12
C VAL A 727 -20.03 9.49 31.58
N THR A 728 -19.71 8.44 32.32
CA THR A 728 -20.00 7.06 31.93
C THR A 728 -21.50 6.84 31.79
N ALA A 729 -22.28 7.28 32.78
CA ALA A 729 -23.74 7.17 32.75
C ALA A 729 -24.34 7.95 31.57
N PHE A 730 -23.83 9.15 31.29
CA PHE A 730 -24.26 9.95 30.14
C PHE A 730 -24.00 9.23 28.80
N LEU A 731 -22.76 8.76 28.58
CA LEU A 731 -22.39 8.07 27.35
C LEU A 731 -23.18 6.77 27.18
N LEU A 732 -23.33 6.01 28.25
CA LEU A 732 -24.11 4.78 28.26
C LEU A 732 -25.56 5.04 27.82
N LYS A 733 -26.21 6.08 28.36
CA LYS A 733 -27.56 6.48 27.95
C LYS A 733 -27.65 6.80 26.45
N GLN A 734 -26.62 7.39 25.85
CA GLN A 734 -26.57 7.64 24.41
C GLN A 734 -26.44 6.34 23.61
N PHE A 735 -25.53 5.44 23.99
CA PHE A 735 -25.35 4.15 23.30
C PHE A 735 -26.61 3.30 23.34
N ILE A 736 -27.29 3.27 24.49
CA ILE A 736 -28.60 2.64 24.64
C ILE A 736 -29.62 3.20 23.63
N SER A 737 -29.64 4.51 23.45
CA SER A 737 -30.59 5.17 22.55
C SER A 737 -30.29 4.85 21.08
N VAL A 738 -29.00 4.74 20.72
CA VAL A 738 -28.55 4.31 19.38
C VAL A 738 -28.99 2.88 19.09
N GLU A 739 -28.79 1.94 20.01
CA GLU A 739 -29.20 0.55 19.82
C GLU A 739 -30.72 0.39 19.73
N ARG A 740 -31.50 1.16 20.51
CA ARG A 740 -32.96 1.22 20.36
C ARG A 740 -33.38 1.73 18.98
N ALA A 741 -32.69 2.73 18.43
CA ALA A 741 -32.97 3.23 17.09
C ALA A 741 -32.62 2.19 16.01
N LYS A 742 -31.50 1.47 16.13
CA LYS A 742 -31.15 0.36 15.23
C LYS A 742 -32.21 -0.74 15.23
N LYS A 743 -32.71 -1.12 16.42
CA LYS A 743 -33.78 -2.12 16.56
C LYS A 743 -35.06 -1.74 15.82
N ARG A 744 -35.45 -0.45 15.83
CA ARG A 744 -36.62 0.04 15.08
C ARG A 744 -36.46 -0.12 13.56
N ASN A 745 -35.24 0.06 13.04
CA ASN A 745 -34.97 -0.01 11.60
C ASN A 745 -34.64 -1.43 11.11
N ASN A 746 -34.15 -2.32 11.98
CA ASN A 746 -33.91 -3.72 11.66
C ASN A 746 -34.17 -4.62 12.89
N PRO A 747 -35.35 -5.27 13.00
CA PRO A 747 -35.73 -6.02 14.19
C PRO A 747 -34.91 -7.31 14.43
N THR A 748 -34.17 -7.79 13.43
CA THR A 748 -33.33 -9.00 13.53
C THR A 748 -31.96 -8.75 14.18
N SER A 749 -31.55 -7.49 14.38
CA SER A 749 -30.17 -7.13 14.75
C SER A 749 -29.97 -6.60 16.17
N SER A 750 -30.88 -6.83 17.12
CA SER A 750 -30.82 -6.11 18.42
C SER A 750 -30.07 -6.83 19.53
N CYS A 751 -29.13 -6.13 20.18
CA CYS A 751 -28.55 -6.52 21.45
C CYS A 751 -29.40 -5.97 22.61
N SER A 752 -29.96 -6.84 23.46
CA SER A 752 -30.76 -6.46 24.64
C SER A 752 -29.95 -6.33 25.93
N ARG A 753 -28.66 -6.68 25.89
CA ARG A 753 -27.76 -6.74 27.06
C ARG A 753 -26.54 -5.86 26.87
N PHE A 754 -26.32 -4.96 27.80
CA PHE A 754 -25.15 -4.09 27.82
C PHE A 754 -24.23 -4.52 28.96
N SER A 755 -22.94 -4.57 28.68
CA SER A 755 -21.89 -4.79 29.68
C SER A 755 -20.94 -3.62 29.64
N VAL A 756 -20.73 -2.98 30.79
CA VAL A 756 -19.76 -1.88 30.93
C VAL A 756 -18.56 -2.41 31.67
N TRP A 757 -17.37 -2.14 31.14
CA TRP A 757 -16.10 -2.61 31.65
C TRP A 757 -15.23 -1.40 32.03
N HIS A 758 -14.79 -1.32 33.28
CA HIS A 758 -13.85 -0.30 33.75
C HIS A 758 -12.56 -0.94 34.23
N ALA A 759 -11.42 -0.41 33.75
CA ALA A 759 -10.14 -0.71 34.36
C ALA A 759 -10.02 0.00 35.71
N VAL A 760 -9.64 -0.75 36.75
CA VAL A 760 -9.52 -0.28 38.13
C VAL A 760 -8.09 -0.46 38.61
N ASN A 761 -7.47 0.63 39.07
CA ASN A 761 -6.14 0.59 39.68
C ASN A 761 -6.18 -0.13 41.04
N LEU A 762 -5.41 -1.19 41.17
CA LEU A 762 -5.34 -2.04 42.36
C LEU A 762 -4.33 -1.55 43.41
N ARG A 763 -3.39 -0.67 43.04
CA ARG A 763 -2.27 -0.25 43.90
C ARG A 763 -2.73 0.36 45.23
N SER A 764 -3.83 1.11 45.22
CA SER A 764 -4.42 1.73 46.43
C SER A 764 -5.50 0.88 47.10
N ARG A 765 -5.83 -0.29 46.55
CA ARG A 765 -6.97 -1.12 47.00
C ARG A 765 -6.58 -2.37 47.78
N PHE A 766 -5.33 -2.83 47.66
CA PHE A 766 -4.80 -3.92 48.48
C PHE A 766 -3.89 -3.36 49.55
N SER A 767 -4.14 -3.70 50.82
CA SER A 767 -3.32 -3.26 51.96
C SER A 767 -1.85 -3.66 51.81
N SER A 768 -1.58 -4.83 51.23
CA SER A 768 -0.23 -5.31 50.90
C SER A 768 0.50 -4.45 49.87
N LEU A 769 -0.21 -3.92 48.87
CA LEU A 769 0.33 -3.02 47.85
C LEU A 769 0.45 -1.58 48.36
N ALA A 770 -0.50 -1.14 49.19
CA ALA A 770 -0.50 0.17 49.81
C ALA A 770 0.69 0.35 50.79
N LEU A 771 1.03 -0.70 51.56
CA LEU A 771 2.19 -0.69 52.46
C LEU A 771 3.51 -0.55 51.70
N LEU A 772 3.64 -1.21 50.55
CA LEU A 772 4.80 -1.12 49.67
C LEU A 772 4.93 0.28 49.06
N SER A 773 3.83 0.90 48.66
CA SER A 773 3.83 2.28 48.15
C SER A 773 4.21 3.36 49.18
N SER A 774 4.28 3.00 50.46
CA SER A 774 4.64 3.90 51.56
C SER A 774 6.14 3.88 51.92
N LYS A 775 6.90 2.90 51.42
CA LYS A 775 8.36 2.88 51.55
C LYS A 775 8.95 3.81 50.51
N ALA A 776 9.70 4.83 50.96
CA ALA A 776 10.39 5.75 50.06
C ALA A 776 11.30 4.96 49.10
N ASN A 777 11.11 5.19 47.80
CA ASN A 777 11.87 4.66 46.65
C ASN A 777 11.44 3.31 46.05
N GLU A 778 10.44 2.60 46.60
CA GLU A 778 9.87 1.41 45.96
C GLU A 778 8.39 1.60 45.68
N PHE A 779 8.00 1.68 44.41
CA PHE A 779 6.60 1.78 44.02
C PHE A 779 6.23 0.59 43.12
N PRO A 780 5.01 0.02 43.25
CA PRO A 780 4.61 -1.11 42.45
C PRO A 780 4.25 -0.64 41.03
N PHE A 781 5.06 -1.00 40.04
CA PHE A 781 4.96 -0.38 38.70
C PHE A 781 4.29 -1.23 37.62
N ARG A 782 4.01 -2.51 37.85
CA ARG A 782 3.49 -3.42 36.83
C ARG A 782 1.98 -3.35 36.61
N ASN A 783 1.42 -4.17 35.70
CA ASN A 783 0.00 -4.25 35.40
C ASN A 783 -0.81 -4.69 36.63
N LEU A 784 -1.18 -3.71 37.44
CA LEU A 784 -1.98 -3.85 38.65
C LEU A 784 -3.33 -3.20 38.42
N SER A 785 -3.95 -3.56 37.30
CA SER A 785 -5.29 -3.14 36.93
C SER A 785 -6.19 -4.36 36.76
N ALA A 786 -7.41 -4.30 37.29
CA ALA A 786 -8.43 -5.32 37.06
C ALA A 786 -9.63 -4.73 36.33
N MET A 787 -10.41 -5.57 35.64
CA MET A 787 -11.67 -5.15 35.04
C MET A 787 -12.81 -5.30 36.05
N ALA A 788 -13.46 -4.19 36.39
CA ALA A 788 -14.76 -4.20 37.02
C ALA A 788 -15.85 -4.22 35.94
N THR A 789 -16.83 -5.11 36.08
CA THR A 789 -17.91 -5.26 35.11
C THR A 789 -19.26 -5.15 35.76
N ASP A 790 -20.18 -4.45 35.11
CA ASP A 790 -21.60 -4.51 35.45
C ASP A 790 -22.44 -4.84 34.20
N ARG A 791 -23.53 -5.57 34.40
CA ARG A 791 -24.43 -6.03 33.34
C ARG A 791 -25.84 -5.56 33.63
N PHE A 792 -26.45 -4.89 32.65
CA PHE A 792 -27.86 -4.53 32.73
C PHE A 792 -28.58 -4.86 31.42
N THR A 793 -29.86 -5.18 31.55
CA THR A 793 -30.75 -5.55 30.43
C THR A 793 -31.79 -4.47 30.27
N ILE A 794 -32.02 -4.02 29.05
CA ILE A 794 -33.07 -3.04 28.77
C ILE A 794 -34.36 -3.79 28.52
N ARG A 795 -35.39 -3.49 29.31
CA ARG A 795 -36.76 -3.94 29.05
C ARG A 795 -37.40 -3.00 28.03
N ASP A 796 -38.05 -3.55 27.02
CA ASP A 796 -39.02 -2.82 26.21
C ASP A 796 -40.35 -2.89 26.96
N ASN A 797 -40.96 -1.74 27.23
CA ASN A 797 -42.33 -1.71 27.74
C ASN A 797 -43.26 -2.13 26.60
N ASN A 798 -43.61 -3.41 26.57
CA ASN A 798 -44.97 -3.95 26.47
C ASN A 798 -44.81 -5.47 26.36
N ASP A 799 -45.42 -6.19 27.31
CA ASP A 799 -45.55 -7.65 27.41
C ASP A 799 -44.27 -8.47 27.66
N ASP A 800 -43.80 -8.52 28.92
CA ASP A 800 -43.16 -9.74 29.49
C ASP A 800 -42.73 -9.55 30.98
N GLU A 801 -43.64 -9.14 31.86
CA GLU A 801 -43.38 -9.20 33.31
C GLU A 801 -43.24 -10.65 33.82
N SER A 802 -43.73 -11.65 33.08
CA SER A 802 -43.72 -13.06 33.50
C SER A 802 -42.32 -13.71 33.46
N CYS A 803 -41.46 -13.31 32.51
CA CYS A 803 -40.16 -13.95 32.32
C CYS A 803 -39.12 -13.56 33.38
N TYR A 804 -39.18 -12.34 33.93
CA TYR A 804 -38.24 -11.90 34.97
C TYR A 804 -38.53 -12.55 36.31
N GLU A 805 -39.80 -12.69 36.70
CA GLU A 805 -40.16 -13.44 37.91
C GLU A 805 -39.80 -14.92 37.77
N ALA A 806 -39.99 -15.52 36.60
CA ALA A 806 -39.60 -16.89 36.33
C ALA A 806 -38.07 -17.11 36.44
N GLU A 807 -37.25 -16.21 35.90
CA GLU A 807 -35.78 -16.31 35.95
C GLU A 807 -35.23 -16.00 37.35
N LEU A 808 -35.82 -15.03 38.08
CA LEU A 808 -35.46 -14.76 39.48
C LEU A 808 -35.89 -15.90 40.41
N GLN A 809 -37.05 -16.52 40.17
CA GLN A 809 -37.46 -17.73 40.87
C GLN A 809 -36.53 -18.91 40.54
N LYS A 810 -36.05 -19.04 39.30
CA LYS A 810 -35.06 -20.06 38.90
C LYS A 810 -33.71 -19.85 39.58
N GLN A 811 -33.24 -18.60 39.70
CA GLN A 811 -32.00 -18.27 40.40
C GLN A 811 -32.13 -18.38 41.93
N ARG A 812 -33.29 -18.03 42.50
CA ARG A 812 -33.59 -18.27 43.93
C ARG A 812 -33.70 -19.77 44.24
N ARG A 813 -34.35 -20.57 43.37
CA ARG A 813 -34.40 -22.04 43.50
C ARG A 813 -33.02 -22.69 43.38
N LYS A 814 -32.14 -22.20 42.49
CA LYS A 814 -30.74 -22.67 42.39
C LYS A 814 -29.85 -22.26 43.55
N LYS A 815 -30.14 -21.14 44.24
CA LYS A 815 -29.44 -20.75 45.48
C LYS A 815 -29.93 -21.54 46.70
N LEU A 816 -31.19 -21.95 46.74
CA LEU A 816 -31.75 -22.79 47.81
C LEU A 816 -31.40 -24.28 47.66
N SER A 817 -31.01 -24.76 46.49
CA SER A 817 -30.57 -26.15 46.26
C SER A 817 -29.05 -26.37 46.39
N LYS A 818 -28.31 -25.37 46.89
CA LYS A 818 -26.85 -25.42 47.09
C LYS A 818 -26.43 -24.92 48.49
N ASN A 819 -27.34 -24.99 49.46
CA ASN A 819 -27.01 -25.05 50.87
C ASN A 819 -27.18 -26.49 51.35
#